data_AF-A0A224XDB3-F1
#
_entry.id   AF-A0A224XDB3-F1
#
_cell.length_a   1.000
_cell.length_b   1.000
_cell.length_c   1.000
_cell.angle_alpha   90.00
_cell.angle_beta   90.00
_cell.angle_gamma   90.00
#
_symmetry.space_group_name_H-M   'P 1'
#
loop_
_entity.id
_entity.type
_entity.pdbx_description
1 polymer ?
#
loop_
_entity_poly.entity_id
_entity_poly.type
_entity_poly.pdbx_seq_one_letter_code
_entity_poly.pdbx_strand_id
1 'polypeptide(L)'
;TLLEAPDLPEKTRELLEKNVDLKTNDVTEIEEMLKEMKEFIKNRTKQVIETTEGVYKEKCYKILKCCITLLKSLVEDKNYSEKFIFQTLVTTLSYLLTLQDFDISVQNQACQLCEKYMKLTGRGSSDNNEIGVCTLNFLLELTLGKKSDKPVTKTEIKRAWDMKGFIISLRILNPVLENTKNLLLECVTSLPYLSIREGRLHIASILSKDVTLVKPIQEMIRQHLPAITKHQAASYGDVYFNAWNMAKADVQQEIEECCIQDLMERVFTINRHGLEMGKVGVRILAILSSLHSSRRLHKFSDKITELYAPLMWRYLRSDNPLVRCNAAQIFLDVFPLEKPYGGVVVNSEFLKKQLKEMQDLLLDDCHLVRTIGVKGVCRHLCHSIDCLTVVDVKQLLQIITEKLASDGSSFQVRVAVFEGLEIMMSKPHSASLVASILPHMHLHIHDENERVRKAFVKLLLKLREKSEEVNLYYWEAVPLNHLIARLCEENAVVGEELVKLLMSDVYIKGQSVDRTIKHLVKIININPRGVKKLFKYSKNVLKPVEAYEIIVTILGILRKALKEKVGNENTTTPQNARSSRKKLKKVLEDISNSGTHIQNDGSSSSPTDDQTEERLIDNHKNVAALISGAATLWVIFSTELQNKKYQDALYNLAHVFIPSFLLHFKNTLVYYAVINFASLIPINILAPVSTVAGACISELKETTEKTPEDVLKCLIFSLCAWNRGHEVIDLAMEWLNYGFRLHDLSDSIVPVRKTRRTRKVRFKPNVGKPFLAIRLLDCLLDNYLNERRLITKSYNCLYELYKFLDRIKILLEKRFSRGAPFDDLLTDEVLYGCYKRYLLLPSCLHRPQQAPDSASFIAETGESPDAINASKESVEHLTWVTGSLMEHLPQRNLYQDKDEDDVDVEENQFIIKCLLLFLAMANMTIRLNLADVIFAKAVAFFAITILGTDWKEHFLEKSIETAVFLAEHAQTYTPNDEWNLFKIVLPSLLSKILDIITFVKFTSQNIAAYMNDYKQMKLSLFKCLTIIERYSGSDGVYFKDAYNFYMSSCIEMIVKKILEENMFIPYTKLEEHPVMVTTIMKFFIKKGGPITDNILISLNEHITLNKQEGIQLLGCLSLLYTLAHCAHKILKRDQFEDCIHNAYACIKNFNNPDKSNLSIQDSNVFTEPSEMIDIYENGDKIIKQLCKHIGCAPKKF
;
A
#
# COMPACT_ATOMS: atom_id res chain seq x y z
N THR A 1 62.22 -12.18 30.21
CA THR A 1 60.99 -11.87 30.96
C THR A 1 60.83 -12.66 32.24
N LEU A 2 60.78 -14.00 32.23
CA LEU A 2 60.66 -14.78 33.48
C LEU A 2 61.90 -14.62 34.39
N LEU A 3 63.10 -14.63 33.80
CA LEU A 3 64.39 -14.34 34.47
C LEU A 3 64.50 -12.91 35.03
N GLU A 4 63.64 -11.98 34.62
CA GLU A 4 63.62 -10.60 35.14
C GLU A 4 62.83 -10.50 36.46
N ALA A 5 62.20 -11.59 36.91
CA ALA A 5 61.58 -11.67 38.24
C ALA A 5 62.66 -11.96 39.30
N PRO A 6 62.94 -11.00 40.22
CA PRO A 6 64.04 -11.13 41.18
C PRO A 6 63.83 -12.25 42.20
N ASP A 7 62.58 -12.61 42.44
CA ASP A 7 62.12 -13.64 43.38
C ASP A 7 61.73 -14.96 42.69
N LEU A 8 62.16 -15.16 41.43
CA LEU A 8 61.99 -16.46 40.76
C LEU A 8 62.71 -17.55 41.57
N PRO A 9 62.09 -18.73 41.79
CA PRO A 9 62.72 -19.81 42.53
C PRO A 9 64.06 -20.25 41.93
N GLU A 10 65.05 -20.56 42.78
CA GLU A 10 66.43 -20.82 42.38
C GLU A 10 66.55 -21.95 41.36
N LYS A 11 65.88 -23.10 41.57
CA LYS A 11 65.96 -24.22 40.60
C LYS A 11 65.32 -23.86 39.26
N THR A 12 64.26 -23.06 39.27
CA THR A 12 63.63 -22.57 38.03
C THR A 12 64.55 -21.62 37.28
N ARG A 13 65.27 -20.74 38.01
CA ARG A 13 66.26 -19.84 37.43
C ARG A 13 67.44 -20.62 36.84
N GLU A 14 68.01 -21.55 37.59
CA GLU A 14 69.13 -22.40 37.15
C GLU A 14 68.79 -23.21 35.89
N LEU A 15 67.60 -23.82 35.83
CA LEU A 15 67.17 -24.61 34.66
C LEU A 15 66.94 -23.76 33.41
N LEU A 16 66.36 -22.57 33.57
CA LEU A 16 66.12 -21.64 32.45
C LEU A 16 67.41 -20.99 31.95
N GLU A 17 68.43 -20.82 32.80
CA GLU A 17 69.75 -20.32 32.43
C GLU A 17 70.65 -21.41 31.80
N LYS A 18 70.52 -22.68 32.24
CA LYS A 18 71.30 -23.81 31.73
C LYS A 18 70.85 -24.34 30.36
N ASN A 19 69.56 -24.35 30.04
CA ASN A 19 69.07 -25.01 28.82
C ASN A 19 67.92 -24.26 28.12
N VAL A 20 68.06 -24.08 26.80
CA VAL A 20 67.01 -23.51 25.94
C VAL A 20 65.91 -24.54 25.65
N ASP A 21 66.21 -25.84 25.73
CA ASP A 21 65.24 -26.93 25.57
C ASP A 21 65.06 -27.71 26.88
N LEU A 22 63.92 -27.50 27.54
CA LEU A 22 63.58 -28.13 28.81
C LEU A 22 63.19 -29.61 28.65
N LYS A 23 63.02 -30.13 27.43
CA LYS A 23 62.62 -31.52 27.18
C LYS A 23 63.78 -32.52 27.30
N THR A 24 65.02 -32.06 27.42
CA THR A 24 66.23 -32.91 27.50
C THR A 24 66.78 -33.05 28.93
N ASN A 25 66.15 -32.42 29.93
CA ASN A 25 66.62 -32.42 31.31
C ASN A 25 66.11 -33.63 32.11
N ASP A 26 66.79 -33.93 33.23
CA ASP A 26 66.38 -34.99 34.14
C ASP A 26 64.95 -34.74 34.67
N VAL A 27 64.13 -35.80 34.65
CA VAL A 27 62.75 -35.79 35.15
C VAL A 27 62.70 -35.37 36.61
N THR A 28 63.72 -35.72 37.41
CA THR A 28 63.78 -35.36 38.83
C THR A 28 63.99 -33.85 39.04
N GLU A 29 64.88 -33.22 38.28
CA GLU A 29 65.12 -31.77 38.32
C GLU A 29 63.87 -30.98 37.93
N ILE A 30 63.14 -31.44 36.91
CA ILE A 30 61.88 -30.81 36.47
C ILE A 30 60.77 -30.98 37.50
N GLU A 31 60.67 -32.13 38.17
CA GLU A 31 59.69 -32.33 39.25
C GLU A 31 59.93 -31.38 40.44
N GLU A 32 61.19 -31.13 40.79
CA GLU A 32 61.55 -30.16 41.84
C GLU A 32 61.23 -28.72 41.41
N MET A 33 61.55 -28.34 40.17
CA MET A 33 61.14 -27.06 39.60
C MET A 33 59.62 -26.87 39.63
N LEU A 34 58.84 -27.89 39.28
CA LEU A 34 57.38 -27.84 39.31
C LEU A 34 56.83 -27.65 40.74
N LYS A 35 57.48 -28.21 41.77
CA LYS A 35 57.10 -27.98 43.18
C LYS A 35 57.32 -26.52 43.59
N GLU A 36 58.48 -25.95 43.28
CA GLU A 36 58.78 -24.55 43.56
C GLU A 36 57.85 -23.59 42.79
N MET A 37 57.61 -23.89 41.52
CA MET A 37 56.70 -23.13 40.66
C MET A 37 55.26 -23.13 41.18
N LYS A 38 54.79 -24.23 41.76
CA LYS A 38 53.44 -24.30 42.35
C LYS A 38 53.29 -23.29 43.49
N GLU A 39 54.25 -23.25 44.42
CA GLU A 39 54.21 -22.33 45.56
C GLU A 39 54.42 -20.88 45.10
N PHE A 40 55.29 -20.66 44.11
CA PHE A 40 55.51 -19.36 43.50
C PHE A 40 54.22 -18.81 42.84
N ILE A 41 53.54 -19.61 42.02
CA ILE A 41 52.27 -19.23 41.37
C ILE A 41 51.20 -18.91 42.42
N LYS A 42 51.10 -19.71 43.49
CA LYS A 42 50.15 -19.49 44.58
C LYS A 42 50.40 -18.17 45.30
N ASN A 43 51.65 -17.90 45.66
CA ASN A 43 52.05 -16.65 46.33
C ASN A 43 51.84 -15.43 45.42
N ARG A 44 52.21 -15.54 44.14
CA ARG A 44 51.96 -14.46 43.15
C ARG A 44 50.47 -14.21 42.94
N THR A 45 49.64 -15.25 42.90
CA THR A 45 48.19 -15.10 42.82
C THR A 45 47.63 -14.38 44.03
N LYS A 46 48.05 -14.76 45.24
CA LYS A 46 47.64 -14.11 46.49
C LYS A 46 47.99 -12.62 46.49
N GLN A 47 49.21 -12.26 46.10
CA GLN A 47 49.65 -10.87 46.00
C GLN A 47 48.80 -10.05 45.02
N VAL A 48 48.41 -10.63 43.88
CA VAL A 48 47.52 -9.96 42.89
C VAL A 48 46.13 -9.68 43.45
N ILE A 49 45.60 -10.58 44.28
CA ILE A 49 44.28 -10.44 44.91
C ILE A 49 44.33 -9.39 46.02
N GLU A 50 45.40 -9.36 46.83
CA GLU A 50 45.53 -8.47 47.99
C GLU A 50 45.98 -7.04 47.65
N THR A 51 46.64 -6.83 46.50
CA THR A 51 47.24 -5.53 46.15
C THR A 51 46.29 -4.62 45.37
N THR A 52 46.20 -3.35 45.77
CA THR A 52 45.43 -2.30 45.08
C THR A 52 46.27 -1.46 44.10
N GLU A 53 47.60 -1.54 44.15
CA GLU A 53 48.51 -0.83 43.23
C GLU A 53 48.50 -1.41 41.81
N GLY A 54 48.01 -0.62 40.85
CA GLY A 54 47.82 -1.04 39.46
C GLY A 54 49.10 -1.47 38.73
N VAL A 55 50.22 -0.75 38.92
CA VAL A 55 51.50 -1.05 38.25
C VAL A 55 52.11 -2.37 38.75
N TYR A 56 52.05 -2.60 40.06
CA TYR A 56 52.52 -3.86 40.65
C TYR A 56 51.65 -5.05 40.22
N LYS A 57 50.33 -4.83 40.17
CA LYS A 57 49.35 -5.82 39.70
C LYS A 57 49.61 -6.22 38.24
N GLU A 58 49.89 -5.26 37.35
CA GLU A 58 50.23 -5.54 35.95
C GLU A 58 51.55 -6.34 35.80
N LYS A 59 52.57 -6.00 36.60
CA LYS A 59 53.83 -6.77 36.63
C LYS A 59 53.59 -8.23 37.06
N CYS A 60 52.77 -8.44 38.08
CA CYS A 60 52.42 -9.78 38.54
C CYS A 60 51.63 -10.57 37.48
N TYR A 61 50.70 -9.93 36.75
CA TYR A 61 50.00 -10.56 35.62
C TYR A 61 50.96 -11.00 34.50
N LYS A 62 51.95 -10.16 34.15
CA LYS A 62 53.00 -10.52 33.19
C LYS A 62 53.80 -11.74 33.64
N ILE A 63 54.18 -11.81 34.91
CA ILE A 63 54.92 -12.94 35.48
C ILE A 63 54.07 -14.22 35.43
N LEU A 64 52.82 -14.18 35.90
CA LEU A 64 51.89 -15.31 35.85
C LEU A 64 51.69 -15.82 34.42
N LYS A 65 51.54 -14.91 33.45
CA LYS A 65 51.42 -15.26 32.03
C LYS A 65 52.66 -15.98 31.50
N CYS A 66 53.86 -15.56 31.91
CA CYS A 66 55.10 -16.24 31.55
C CYS A 66 55.17 -17.64 32.18
N CYS A 67 54.80 -17.80 33.46
CA CYS A 67 54.74 -19.09 34.13
C CYS A 67 53.79 -20.07 33.42
N ILE A 68 52.59 -19.60 33.03
CA ILE A 68 51.62 -20.43 32.29
C ILE A 68 52.16 -20.81 30.90
N THR A 69 52.86 -19.90 30.23
CA THR A 69 53.45 -20.16 28.90
C THR A 69 54.52 -21.26 28.99
N LEU A 70 55.36 -21.23 30.02
CA LEU A 70 56.33 -22.28 30.33
C LEU A 70 55.65 -23.64 30.56
N LEU A 71 54.57 -23.66 31.34
CA LEU A 71 53.84 -24.91 31.59
C LEU A 71 53.15 -25.46 30.34
N LYS A 72 52.70 -24.57 29.43
CA LYS A 72 52.10 -24.95 28.14
C LYS A 72 53.08 -25.59 27.15
N SER A 73 54.39 -25.38 27.29
CA SER A 73 55.40 -26.10 26.51
C SER A 73 55.73 -27.46 27.12
N LEU A 74 55.71 -27.56 28.46
CA LEU A 74 55.96 -28.80 29.20
C LEU A 74 54.81 -29.80 29.12
N VAL A 75 53.56 -29.33 29.02
CA VAL A 75 52.38 -30.21 28.97
C VAL A 75 52.38 -31.19 27.80
N GLU A 76 53.11 -30.88 26.72
CA GLU A 76 53.18 -31.72 25.51
C GLU A 76 53.96 -33.01 25.72
N ASP A 77 54.81 -33.07 26.75
CA ASP A 77 55.55 -34.27 27.12
C ASP A 77 54.77 -35.07 28.18
N LYS A 78 54.51 -36.34 27.87
CA LYS A 78 53.81 -37.27 28.77
C LYS A 78 54.60 -37.57 30.04
N ASN A 79 55.93 -37.52 29.96
CA ASN A 79 56.81 -37.80 31.10
C ASN A 79 56.57 -36.82 32.26
N TYR A 80 56.13 -35.59 31.96
CA TYR A 80 55.82 -34.56 32.96
C TYR A 80 54.32 -34.43 33.21
N SER A 81 53.48 -34.46 32.17
CA SER A 81 52.04 -34.21 32.30
C SER A 81 51.27 -35.31 33.05
N GLU A 82 51.76 -36.55 33.08
CA GLU A 82 51.12 -37.64 33.85
C GLU A 82 51.47 -37.63 35.34
N LYS A 83 52.46 -36.82 35.74
CA LYS A 83 52.92 -36.71 37.12
C LYS A 83 51.91 -36.01 38.01
N PHE A 84 51.78 -36.47 39.25
CA PHE A 84 50.87 -35.90 40.25
C PHE A 84 51.17 -34.43 40.54
N ILE A 85 52.44 -34.03 40.58
CA ILE A 85 52.82 -32.64 40.84
C ILE A 85 52.27 -31.69 39.76
N PHE A 86 52.39 -32.08 38.48
CA PHE A 86 51.88 -31.31 37.35
C PHE A 86 50.35 -31.21 37.41
N GLN A 87 49.65 -32.31 37.73
CA GLN A 87 48.21 -32.30 37.97
C GLN A 87 47.83 -31.29 39.06
N THR A 88 48.49 -31.33 40.23
CA THR A 88 48.15 -30.38 41.31
C THR A 88 48.44 -28.93 40.94
N LEU A 89 49.43 -28.68 40.09
CA LEU A 89 49.75 -27.34 39.60
C LEU A 89 48.66 -26.84 38.64
N VAL A 90 48.19 -27.69 37.71
CA VAL A 90 47.05 -27.37 36.84
C VAL A 90 45.76 -27.17 37.66
N THR A 91 45.52 -27.96 38.70
CA THR A 91 44.41 -27.74 39.64
C THR A 91 44.51 -26.35 40.28
N THR A 92 45.68 -25.96 40.81
CA THR A 92 45.89 -24.61 41.35
C THR A 92 45.59 -23.52 40.32
N LEU A 93 46.04 -23.69 39.08
CA LEU A 93 45.77 -22.73 38.00
C LEU A 93 44.30 -22.72 37.56
N SER A 94 43.57 -23.82 37.70
CA SER A 94 42.15 -23.88 37.36
C SER A 94 41.28 -23.01 38.27
N TYR A 95 41.68 -22.81 39.53
CA TYR A 95 41.02 -21.85 40.44
C TYR A 95 41.19 -20.40 40.00
N LEU A 96 42.21 -20.06 39.20
CA LEU A 96 42.31 -18.71 38.64
C LEU A 96 41.11 -18.39 37.74
N LEU A 97 40.51 -19.40 37.13
CA LEU A 97 39.38 -19.26 36.22
C LEU A 97 38.10 -18.84 36.96
N THR A 98 37.98 -19.15 38.25
CA THR A 98 36.81 -18.82 39.08
C THR A 98 36.90 -17.43 39.72
N LEU A 99 38.06 -16.76 39.66
CA LEU A 99 38.24 -15.43 40.23
C LEU A 99 37.45 -14.36 39.46
N GLN A 100 36.77 -13.49 40.20
CA GLN A 100 36.17 -12.26 39.68
C GLN A 100 37.21 -11.12 39.67
N ASP A 101 37.05 -10.15 38.76
CA ASP A 101 37.92 -8.96 38.63
C ASP A 101 39.43 -9.26 38.45
N PHE A 102 39.74 -10.33 37.71
CA PHE A 102 41.09 -10.75 37.37
C PHE A 102 41.40 -10.53 35.89
N ASP A 103 42.68 -10.39 35.52
CA ASP A 103 43.07 -10.19 34.13
C ASP A 103 42.67 -11.36 33.23
N ILE A 104 41.79 -11.07 32.27
CA ILE A 104 41.20 -12.05 31.34
C ILE A 104 42.29 -12.67 30.44
N SER A 105 43.36 -11.94 30.12
CA SER A 105 44.47 -12.48 29.31
C SER A 105 45.17 -13.62 30.03
N VAL A 106 45.43 -13.45 31.33
CA VAL A 106 46.02 -14.50 32.19
C VAL A 106 45.05 -15.68 32.34
N GLN A 107 43.77 -15.42 32.66
CA GLN A 107 42.77 -16.49 32.78
C GLN A 107 42.62 -17.29 31.48
N ASN A 108 42.60 -16.62 30.32
CA ASN A 108 42.49 -17.29 29.03
C ASN A 108 43.74 -18.16 28.71
N GLN A 109 44.95 -17.74 29.12
CA GLN A 109 46.15 -18.59 29.00
C GLN A 109 46.07 -19.80 29.92
N ALA A 110 45.61 -19.63 31.17
CA ALA A 110 45.40 -20.73 32.10
C ALA A 110 44.35 -21.72 31.58
N CYS A 111 43.25 -21.22 31.01
CA CYS A 111 42.23 -22.03 30.36
C CYS A 111 42.82 -22.88 29.22
N GLN A 112 43.64 -22.28 28.34
CA GLN A 112 44.29 -23.03 27.25
C GLN A 112 45.25 -24.12 27.74
N LEU A 113 45.93 -23.90 28.88
CA LEU A 113 46.73 -24.94 29.52
C LEU A 113 45.85 -26.08 30.01
N CYS A 114 44.73 -25.76 30.69
CA CYS A 114 43.78 -26.76 31.17
C CYS A 114 43.18 -27.57 30.01
N GLU A 115 42.77 -26.91 28.92
CA GLU A 115 42.29 -27.55 27.68
C GLU A 115 43.33 -28.54 27.11
N LYS A 116 44.59 -28.12 26.97
CA LYS A 116 45.69 -29.00 26.51
C LYS A 116 45.90 -30.18 27.45
N TYR A 117 45.96 -29.93 28.75
CA TYR A 117 46.17 -30.95 29.78
C TYR A 117 45.10 -32.03 29.75
N MET A 118 43.82 -31.63 29.68
CA MET A 118 42.70 -32.58 29.62
C MET A 118 42.72 -33.41 28.34
N LYS A 119 43.05 -32.80 27.20
CA LYS A 119 43.11 -33.49 25.91
C LYS A 119 44.20 -34.56 25.88
N LEU A 120 45.36 -34.32 26.50
CA LEU A 120 46.53 -35.21 26.45
C LEU A 120 46.45 -36.35 27.47
N THR A 121 45.97 -36.08 28.68
CA THR A 121 46.00 -37.07 29.77
C THR A 121 44.81 -38.03 29.77
N GLY A 122 43.72 -37.73 29.05
CA GLY A 122 42.47 -38.51 29.11
C GLY A 122 41.78 -38.49 30.49
N ARG A 123 42.41 -37.90 31.52
CA ARG A 123 41.89 -37.73 32.90
C ARG A 123 40.74 -36.72 32.99
N GLY A 124 40.37 -36.08 31.89
CA GLY A 124 39.12 -35.34 31.76
C GLY A 124 37.87 -36.24 31.74
N SER A 125 38.01 -37.57 31.61
CA SER A 125 36.88 -38.48 31.44
C SER A 125 36.26 -38.99 32.76
N SER A 126 36.87 -38.69 33.91
CA SER A 126 36.34 -39.05 35.22
C SER A 126 35.23 -38.07 35.65
N ASP A 127 34.12 -38.60 36.14
CA ASP A 127 32.98 -37.81 36.64
C ASP A 127 33.44 -36.68 37.57
N ASN A 128 32.97 -35.45 37.32
CA ASN A 128 33.18 -34.27 38.16
C ASN A 128 34.65 -33.86 38.39
N ASN A 129 35.53 -33.98 37.38
CA ASN A 129 36.87 -33.39 37.46
C ASN A 129 36.77 -31.85 37.59
N GLU A 130 37.21 -31.32 38.72
CA GLU A 130 37.18 -29.89 39.07
C GLU A 130 37.87 -29.01 38.02
N ILE A 131 39.00 -29.48 37.46
CA ILE A 131 39.69 -28.77 36.37
C ILE A 131 38.77 -28.59 35.16
N GLY A 132 38.04 -29.65 34.80
CA GLY A 132 37.12 -29.64 33.67
C GLY A 132 35.92 -28.72 33.90
N VAL A 133 35.33 -28.73 35.10
CA VAL A 133 34.21 -27.86 35.46
C VAL A 133 34.62 -26.38 35.45
N CYS A 134 35.76 -26.04 36.05
CA CYS A 134 36.31 -24.67 36.02
C CYS A 134 36.62 -24.21 34.60
N THR A 135 37.23 -25.09 33.79
CA THR A 135 37.56 -24.78 32.38
C THR A 135 36.30 -24.55 31.55
N LEU A 136 35.29 -25.41 31.70
CA LEU A 136 34.02 -25.30 30.98
C LEU A 136 33.28 -24.01 31.37
N ASN A 137 33.11 -23.75 32.68
CA ASN A 137 32.41 -22.56 33.15
C ASN A 137 33.07 -21.28 32.64
N PHE A 138 34.40 -21.19 32.68
CA PHE A 138 35.11 -20.03 32.15
C PHE A 138 34.91 -19.85 30.64
N LEU A 139 34.99 -20.94 29.85
CA LEU A 139 34.72 -20.86 28.40
C LEU A 139 33.28 -20.45 28.11
N LEU A 140 32.30 -20.94 28.87
CA LEU A 140 30.90 -20.54 28.72
C LEU A 140 30.70 -19.06 29.09
N GLU A 141 31.24 -18.59 30.21
CA GLU A 141 31.19 -17.18 30.61
C GLU A 141 31.87 -16.27 29.58
N LEU A 142 33.00 -16.70 29.00
CA LEU A 142 33.69 -15.98 27.92
C LEU A 142 32.83 -15.91 26.65
N THR A 143 32.28 -17.05 26.22
CA THR A 143 31.50 -17.15 24.96
C THR A 143 30.07 -16.61 25.06
N LEU A 144 29.56 -16.42 26.27
CA LEU A 144 28.31 -15.70 26.55
C LEU A 144 28.54 -14.20 26.76
N GLY A 145 29.78 -13.71 26.66
CA GLY A 145 30.11 -12.29 26.79
C GLY A 145 30.08 -11.75 28.23
N LYS A 146 30.08 -12.63 29.24
CA LYS A 146 30.03 -12.24 30.67
C LYS A 146 31.38 -11.78 31.21
N LYS A 147 32.49 -12.16 30.56
CA LYS A 147 33.87 -11.84 30.99
C LYS A 147 34.48 -10.64 30.28
N SER A 148 33.99 -10.25 29.11
CA SER A 148 34.66 -9.28 28.23
C SER A 148 33.66 -8.59 27.32
N ASP A 149 33.78 -7.27 27.19
CA ASP A 149 32.99 -6.47 26.23
C ASP A 149 33.38 -6.67 24.77
N LYS A 150 34.52 -7.34 24.52
CA LYS A 150 34.95 -7.69 23.16
C LYS A 150 33.95 -8.68 22.52
N PRO A 151 33.67 -8.53 21.22
CA PRO A 151 32.77 -9.43 20.52
C PRO A 151 33.30 -10.87 20.52
N VAL A 152 32.43 -11.83 20.84
CA VAL A 152 32.74 -13.25 20.89
C VAL A 152 33.18 -13.75 19.51
N THR A 153 34.29 -14.45 19.47
CA THR A 153 34.90 -14.97 18.23
C THR A 153 34.45 -16.40 17.93
N LYS A 154 34.44 -16.77 16.63
CA LYS A 154 34.17 -18.16 16.22
C LYS A 154 35.13 -19.17 16.85
N THR A 155 36.37 -18.75 17.09
CA THR A 155 37.42 -19.56 17.72
C THR A 155 37.12 -19.88 19.18
N GLU A 156 36.51 -18.96 19.93
CA GLU A 156 36.14 -19.20 21.34
C GLU A 156 34.97 -20.18 21.44
N ILE A 157 33.96 -20.05 20.57
CA ILE A 157 32.84 -21.01 20.51
C ILE A 157 33.33 -22.40 20.12
N LYS A 158 34.29 -22.48 19.18
CA LYS A 158 34.91 -23.76 18.80
C LYS A 158 35.62 -24.42 20.00
N ARG A 159 36.31 -23.65 20.85
CA ARG A 159 36.93 -24.19 22.08
C ARG A 159 35.90 -24.75 23.06
N ALA A 160 34.77 -24.05 23.25
CA ALA A 160 33.67 -24.57 24.06
C ALA A 160 33.06 -25.85 23.45
N TRP A 161 32.97 -25.96 22.12
CA TRP A 161 32.56 -27.19 21.44
C TRP A 161 33.59 -28.33 21.56
N ASP A 162 34.89 -28.03 21.53
CA ASP A 162 35.94 -29.05 21.67
C ASP A 162 35.88 -29.74 23.05
N MET A 163 35.24 -29.13 24.05
CA MET A 163 34.92 -29.72 25.36
C MET A 163 33.77 -30.75 25.33
N LYS A 164 33.15 -31.03 24.17
CA LYS A 164 32.01 -31.96 24.04
C LYS A 164 32.22 -33.33 24.69
N GLY A 165 33.43 -33.88 24.62
CA GLY A 165 33.74 -35.18 25.24
C GLY A 165 33.54 -35.15 26.76
N PHE A 166 33.91 -34.03 27.40
CA PHE A 166 33.68 -33.79 28.81
C PHE A 166 32.21 -33.50 29.13
N ILE A 167 31.53 -32.71 28.30
CA ILE A 167 30.09 -32.44 28.47
C ILE A 167 29.28 -33.74 28.45
N ILE A 168 29.67 -34.70 27.60
CA ILE A 168 29.05 -36.02 27.51
C ILE A 168 29.33 -36.88 28.76
N SER A 169 30.44 -36.70 29.49
CA SER A 169 30.68 -37.43 30.75
C SER A 169 30.04 -36.76 31.97
N LEU A 170 29.75 -35.46 31.92
CA LEU A 170 29.15 -34.73 33.06
C LEU A 170 27.80 -35.30 33.51
N ARG A 171 27.62 -35.44 34.82
CA ARG A 171 26.32 -35.67 35.47
C ARG A 171 25.62 -34.33 35.72
N ILE A 172 25.15 -33.71 34.64
CA ILE A 172 24.62 -32.32 34.64
C ILE A 172 23.45 -32.08 35.62
N LEU A 173 22.75 -33.13 36.05
CA LEU A 173 21.67 -33.05 37.04
C LEU A 173 22.16 -33.06 38.50
N ASN A 174 23.47 -33.16 38.74
CA ASN A 174 24.03 -33.04 40.07
C ASN A 174 23.84 -31.60 40.60
N PRO A 175 23.23 -31.38 41.78
CA PRO A 175 23.01 -30.05 42.35
C PRO A 175 24.28 -29.18 42.47
N VAL A 176 25.45 -29.81 42.63
CA VAL A 176 26.75 -29.10 42.68
C VAL A 176 27.09 -28.41 41.36
N LEU A 177 26.54 -28.89 40.24
CA LEU A 177 26.78 -28.38 38.89
C LEU A 177 25.68 -27.42 38.40
N GLU A 178 24.83 -26.90 39.27
CA GLU A 178 23.70 -26.03 38.87
C GLU A 178 24.17 -24.79 38.08
N ASN A 179 25.31 -24.18 38.47
CA ASN A 179 25.88 -23.07 37.70
C ASN A 179 26.29 -23.49 36.27
N THR A 180 26.95 -24.64 36.13
CA THR A 180 27.36 -25.18 34.83
C THR A 180 26.15 -25.50 33.96
N LYS A 181 25.12 -26.11 34.55
CA LYS A 181 23.84 -26.37 33.89
C LYS A 181 23.18 -25.07 33.40
N ASN A 182 23.12 -24.03 34.23
CA ASN A 182 22.55 -22.74 33.85
C ASN A 182 23.32 -22.08 32.69
N LEU A 183 24.65 -22.07 32.74
CA LEU A 183 25.49 -21.54 31.65
C LEU A 183 25.29 -22.32 30.34
N LEU A 184 25.16 -23.65 30.40
CA LEU A 184 24.86 -24.49 29.23
C LEU A 184 23.47 -24.17 28.66
N LEU A 185 22.46 -23.98 29.51
CA LEU A 185 21.11 -23.61 29.07
C LEU A 185 21.06 -22.21 28.45
N GLU A 186 21.82 -21.24 28.97
CA GLU A 186 21.94 -19.89 28.37
C GLU A 186 22.51 -19.91 26.94
N CYS A 187 23.30 -20.93 26.58
CA CYS A 187 23.82 -21.08 25.22
C CYS A 187 22.70 -21.33 24.20
N VAL A 188 21.56 -21.90 24.61
CA VAL A 188 20.42 -22.21 23.74
C VAL A 188 19.86 -20.94 23.08
N THR A 189 19.84 -19.82 23.80
CA THR A 189 19.31 -18.54 23.31
C THR A 189 20.40 -17.57 22.86
N SER A 190 21.66 -18.00 22.83
CA SER A 190 22.79 -17.17 22.42
C SER A 190 22.91 -17.07 20.89
N LEU A 191 22.77 -15.86 20.34
CA LEU A 191 22.89 -15.62 18.89
C LEU A 191 24.26 -16.01 18.31
N PRO A 192 25.40 -15.72 18.97
CA PRO A 192 26.70 -16.22 18.55
C PRO A 192 26.72 -17.75 18.36
N TYR A 193 26.17 -18.51 19.31
CA TYR A 193 26.09 -19.98 19.20
C TYR A 193 25.20 -20.44 18.04
N LEU A 194 24.03 -19.82 17.83
CA LEU A 194 23.14 -20.19 16.73
C LEU A 194 23.71 -19.88 15.34
N SER A 195 24.51 -18.82 15.24
CA SER A 195 25.04 -18.34 13.96
C SER A 195 26.12 -19.24 13.35
N ILE A 196 26.78 -20.07 14.17
CA ILE A 196 27.93 -20.88 13.76
C ILE A 196 27.61 -22.37 13.93
N ARG A 197 28.13 -23.21 13.03
CA ARG A 197 27.88 -24.66 13.03
C ARG A 197 28.30 -25.33 14.33
N GLU A 198 29.50 -25.06 14.83
CA GLU A 198 30.02 -25.61 16.08
C GLU A 198 29.16 -25.24 17.28
N GLY A 199 28.64 -24.01 17.33
CA GLY A 199 27.72 -23.57 18.37
C GLY A 199 26.38 -24.31 18.33
N ARG A 200 25.83 -24.54 17.13
CA ARG A 200 24.62 -25.36 16.97
C ARG A 200 24.83 -26.81 17.40
N LEU A 201 25.99 -27.39 17.10
CA LEU A 201 26.34 -28.75 17.56
C LEU A 201 26.52 -28.79 19.08
N HIS A 202 27.06 -27.73 19.69
CA HIS A 202 27.16 -27.61 21.14
C HIS A 202 25.76 -27.62 21.77
N ILE A 203 24.83 -26.80 21.29
CA ILE A 203 23.44 -26.79 21.76
C ILE A 203 22.79 -28.17 21.57
N ALA A 204 23.00 -28.80 20.40
CA ALA A 204 22.47 -30.12 20.09
C ALA A 204 22.96 -31.19 21.09
N SER A 205 24.23 -31.12 21.51
CA SER A 205 24.80 -32.04 22.49
C SER A 205 24.21 -31.92 23.89
N ILE A 206 23.75 -30.72 24.27
CA ILE A 206 23.06 -30.47 25.53
C ILE A 206 21.64 -31.06 25.45
N LEU A 207 20.94 -30.81 24.34
CA LEU A 207 19.59 -31.34 24.12
C LEU A 207 19.54 -32.87 24.04
N SER A 208 20.59 -33.50 23.50
CA SER A 208 20.67 -34.97 23.36
C SER A 208 21.09 -35.71 24.63
N LYS A 209 21.31 -34.99 25.75
CA LYS A 209 22.01 -35.52 26.93
C LYS A 209 21.13 -36.32 27.88
N ASP A 210 19.93 -35.81 28.19
CA ASP A 210 19.02 -36.39 29.18
C ASP A 210 17.57 -35.94 28.92
N VAL A 211 16.61 -36.84 29.15
CA VAL A 211 15.16 -36.61 28.92
C VAL A 211 14.66 -35.38 29.69
N THR A 212 15.15 -35.17 30.91
CA THR A 212 14.70 -34.05 31.77
C THR A 212 15.06 -32.67 31.23
N LEU A 213 16.04 -32.57 30.31
CA LEU A 213 16.45 -31.31 29.71
C LEU A 213 15.65 -30.92 28.47
N VAL A 214 14.97 -31.88 27.83
CA VAL A 214 14.31 -31.69 26.54
C VAL A 214 13.19 -30.64 26.62
N LYS A 215 12.25 -30.81 27.54
CA LYS A 215 11.12 -29.88 27.73
C LYS A 215 11.55 -28.46 28.14
N PRO A 216 12.46 -28.27 29.12
CA PRO A 216 13.00 -26.95 29.44
C PRO A 216 13.66 -26.26 28.24
N ILE A 217 14.47 -26.98 27.46
CA ILE A 217 15.13 -26.42 26.27
C ILE A 217 14.09 -26.04 25.21
N GLN A 218 13.09 -26.88 24.97
CA GLN A 218 11.99 -26.55 24.06
C GLN A 218 11.30 -25.24 24.48
N GLU A 219 11.00 -25.08 25.77
CA GLU A 219 10.35 -23.87 26.28
C GLU A 219 11.21 -22.63 26.08
N MET A 220 12.53 -22.71 26.33
CA MET A 220 13.45 -21.61 26.05
C MET A 220 13.46 -21.24 24.56
N ILE A 221 13.49 -22.22 23.66
CA ILE A 221 13.44 -21.97 22.21
C ILE A 221 12.13 -21.27 21.85
N ARG A 222 10.99 -21.73 22.38
CA ARG A 222 9.67 -21.10 22.14
C ARG A 222 9.63 -19.65 22.59
N GLN A 223 10.11 -19.36 23.80
CA GLN A 223 10.17 -18.00 24.35
C GLN A 223 11.13 -17.10 23.57
N HIS A 224 12.14 -17.67 22.92
CA HIS A 224 13.10 -16.92 22.10
C HIS A 224 12.59 -16.64 20.68
N LEU A 225 11.64 -17.42 20.15
CA LEU A 225 11.12 -17.23 18.79
C LEU A 225 10.64 -15.79 18.51
N PRO A 226 9.89 -15.10 19.39
CA PRO A 226 9.48 -13.71 19.17
C PRO A 226 10.62 -12.74 18.86
N ALA A 227 11.82 -12.97 19.42
CA ALA A 227 12.96 -12.06 19.39
C ALA A 227 13.91 -12.23 18.19
N ILE A 228 13.86 -13.38 17.49
CA ILE A 228 14.84 -13.72 16.45
C ILE A 228 14.33 -13.52 15.01
N THR A 229 15.23 -13.57 14.04
CA THR A 229 14.91 -13.53 12.60
C THR A 229 14.55 -14.92 12.04
N LYS A 230 13.97 -14.96 10.83
CA LYS A 230 13.68 -16.22 10.11
C LYS A 230 14.93 -17.09 9.93
N HIS A 231 16.06 -16.49 9.55
CA HIS A 231 17.31 -17.21 9.34
C HIS A 231 17.88 -17.78 10.64
N GLN A 232 17.80 -17.02 11.74
CA GLN A 232 18.19 -17.50 13.06
C GLN A 232 17.27 -18.62 13.57
N ALA A 233 15.96 -18.56 13.28
CA ALA A 233 15.05 -19.64 13.62
C ALA A 233 15.40 -20.94 12.88
N ALA A 234 15.75 -20.87 11.58
CA ALA A 234 16.17 -22.04 10.81
C ALA A 234 17.36 -22.79 11.45
N SER A 235 18.26 -22.09 12.16
CA SER A 235 19.35 -22.71 12.92
C SER A 235 18.87 -23.71 13.98
N TYR A 236 17.70 -23.51 14.58
CA TYR A 236 17.17 -24.49 15.54
C TYR A 236 16.74 -25.80 14.86
N GLY A 237 16.37 -25.78 13.57
CA GLY A 237 16.12 -27.01 12.82
C GLY A 237 17.37 -27.89 12.74
N ASP A 238 18.55 -27.28 12.50
CA ASP A 238 19.82 -27.99 12.55
C ASP A 238 20.09 -28.55 13.96
N VAL A 239 19.79 -27.77 15.01
CA VAL A 239 19.98 -28.20 16.40
C VAL A 239 19.15 -29.43 16.71
N TYR A 240 17.84 -29.42 16.41
CA TYR A 240 16.96 -30.56 16.64
C TYR A 240 17.40 -31.80 15.86
N PHE A 241 17.74 -31.67 14.57
CA PHE A 241 18.19 -32.80 13.76
C PHE A 241 19.49 -33.41 14.30
N ASN A 242 20.49 -32.57 14.62
CA ASN A 242 21.75 -33.07 15.17
C ASN A 242 21.56 -33.69 16.56
N ALA A 243 20.72 -33.11 17.41
CA ALA A 243 20.41 -33.65 18.74
C ALA A 243 19.74 -35.02 18.63
N TRP A 244 18.74 -35.15 17.75
CA TRP A 244 18.05 -36.41 17.46
C TRP A 244 19.03 -37.50 16.97
N ASN A 245 20.01 -37.14 16.13
CA ASN A 245 21.01 -38.07 15.63
C ASN A 245 22.08 -38.46 16.67
N MET A 246 22.30 -37.62 17.69
CA MET A 246 23.27 -37.84 18.77
C MET A 246 22.66 -38.55 20.00
N ALA A 247 21.33 -38.48 20.16
CA ALA A 247 20.61 -38.96 21.32
C ALA A 247 20.53 -40.49 21.40
N LYS A 248 20.36 -40.99 22.63
CA LYS A 248 19.93 -42.37 22.89
C LYS A 248 18.42 -42.50 22.64
N ALA A 249 17.92 -43.73 22.48
CA ALA A 249 16.54 -43.99 22.06
C ALA A 249 15.45 -43.30 22.92
N ASP A 250 15.64 -43.25 24.24
CA ASP A 250 14.75 -42.59 25.20
C ASP A 250 14.71 -41.07 25.01
N VAL A 251 15.87 -40.42 24.91
CA VAL A 251 15.98 -38.98 24.66
C VAL A 251 15.51 -38.63 23.24
N GLN A 252 15.78 -39.51 22.28
CA GLN A 252 15.36 -39.37 20.88
C GLN A 252 13.84 -39.33 20.79
N GLN A 253 13.14 -40.25 21.46
CA GLN A 253 11.67 -40.26 21.55
C GLN A 253 11.14 -38.97 22.20
N GLU A 254 11.74 -38.51 23.30
CA GLU A 254 11.32 -37.26 23.95
C GLU A 254 11.51 -36.04 23.01
N ILE A 255 12.60 -35.98 22.22
CA ILE A 255 12.81 -34.93 21.21
C ILE A 255 11.75 -34.99 20.10
N GLU A 256 11.40 -36.20 19.65
CA GLU A 256 10.35 -36.41 18.63
C GLU A 256 9.01 -35.86 19.10
N GLU A 257 8.54 -36.28 20.28
CA GLU A 257 7.22 -35.97 20.82
C GLU A 257 7.14 -34.53 21.35
N CYS A 258 8.12 -34.11 22.16
CA CYS A 258 8.03 -32.86 22.92
C CYS A 258 8.64 -31.65 22.22
N CYS A 259 9.49 -31.85 21.20
CA CYS A 259 10.08 -30.76 20.44
C CYS A 259 9.55 -30.70 19.01
N ILE A 260 9.83 -31.73 18.20
CA ILE A 260 9.55 -31.70 16.77
C ILE A 260 8.04 -31.74 16.53
N GLN A 261 7.32 -32.70 17.11
CA GLN A 261 5.89 -32.84 16.93
C GLN A 261 5.11 -31.69 17.60
N ASP A 262 5.58 -31.17 18.74
CA ASP A 262 5.03 -29.96 19.37
C ASP A 262 5.03 -28.76 18.40
N LEU A 263 6.14 -28.53 17.68
CA LEU A 263 6.21 -27.47 16.67
C LEU A 263 5.31 -27.76 15.46
N MET A 264 5.25 -29.02 15.03
CA MET A 264 4.36 -29.46 13.94
C MET A 264 2.90 -29.24 14.29
N GLU A 265 2.44 -29.60 15.49
CA GLU A 265 1.04 -29.44 15.88
C GLU A 265 0.65 -27.97 15.98
N ARG A 266 1.49 -27.14 16.62
CA ARG A 266 1.21 -25.72 16.86
C ARG A 266 1.14 -24.90 15.58
N VAL A 267 1.92 -25.24 14.54
CA VAL A 267 1.93 -24.47 13.29
C VAL A 267 0.58 -24.57 12.56
N PHE A 268 -0.18 -25.65 12.75
CA PHE A 268 -1.50 -25.80 12.14
C PHE A 268 -2.53 -24.82 12.73
N THR A 269 -2.43 -24.51 14.02
CA THR A 269 -3.42 -23.68 14.73
C THR A 269 -2.98 -22.25 14.98
N ILE A 270 -1.78 -21.85 14.54
CA ILE A 270 -1.31 -20.48 14.74
C ILE A 270 -2.14 -19.49 13.92
N ASN A 271 -2.44 -18.34 14.52
CA ASN A 271 -3.22 -17.31 13.85
C ASN A 271 -2.49 -16.78 12.61
N ARG A 272 -3.23 -16.68 11.50
CA ARG A 272 -2.80 -16.12 10.23
C ARG A 272 -3.76 -15.02 9.79
N HIS A 273 -3.28 -14.07 8.99
CA HIS A 273 -4.09 -12.98 8.45
C HIS A 273 -4.23 -13.13 6.93
N GLY A 274 -5.35 -13.69 6.49
CA GLY A 274 -5.52 -14.05 5.08
C GLY A 274 -4.46 -15.04 4.65
N LEU A 275 -3.67 -14.74 3.61
CA LEU A 275 -2.57 -15.57 3.13
C LEU A 275 -1.28 -15.45 3.95
N GLU A 276 -1.18 -14.45 4.83
CA GLU A 276 0.06 -14.13 5.53
C GLU A 276 0.15 -14.84 6.89
N MET A 277 1.28 -15.51 7.11
CA MET A 277 1.61 -16.14 8.38
C MET A 277 2.19 -15.10 9.34
N GLY A 278 1.78 -15.13 10.61
CA GLY A 278 2.36 -14.27 11.64
C GLY A 278 3.86 -14.49 11.86
N LYS A 279 4.55 -13.52 12.47
CA LYS A 279 6.02 -13.54 12.67
C LYS A 279 6.52 -14.84 13.30
N VAL A 280 5.83 -15.32 14.35
CA VAL A 280 6.19 -16.59 15.02
C VAL A 280 5.97 -17.78 14.09
N GLY A 281 4.85 -17.82 13.36
CA GLY A 281 4.57 -18.90 12.41
C GLY A 281 5.63 -19.00 11.30
N VAL A 282 6.09 -17.86 10.75
CA VAL A 282 7.17 -17.85 9.75
C VAL A 282 8.48 -18.42 10.30
N ARG A 283 8.75 -18.26 11.60
CA ARG A 283 9.94 -18.80 12.26
C ARG A 283 9.81 -20.29 12.54
N ILE A 284 8.64 -20.75 12.96
CA ILE A 284 8.34 -22.20 13.09
C ILE A 284 8.48 -22.87 11.73
N LEU A 285 7.91 -22.29 10.66
CA LEU A 285 8.08 -22.77 9.30
C LEU A 285 9.55 -22.85 8.86
N ALA A 286 10.39 -21.90 9.29
CA ALA A 286 11.83 -21.94 9.01
C ALA A 286 12.55 -23.09 9.72
N ILE A 287 12.18 -23.38 10.97
CA ILE A 287 12.68 -24.56 11.70
C ILE A 287 12.27 -25.84 10.97
N LEU A 288 10.98 -25.97 10.65
CA LEU A 288 10.44 -27.15 9.97
C LEU A 288 11.08 -27.34 8.60
N SER A 289 11.32 -26.26 7.83
CA SER A 289 11.99 -26.35 6.52
C SER A 289 13.43 -26.86 6.62
N SER A 290 14.17 -26.47 7.67
CA SER A 290 15.50 -27.03 7.93
C SER A 290 15.41 -28.53 8.24
N LEU A 291 14.45 -28.95 9.06
CA LEU A 291 14.20 -30.38 9.34
C LEU A 291 13.81 -31.16 8.08
N HIS A 292 12.92 -30.61 7.25
CA HIS A 292 12.49 -31.23 5.99
C HIS A 292 13.67 -31.44 5.03
N SER A 293 14.63 -30.52 5.01
CA SER A 293 15.85 -30.62 4.20
C SER A 293 16.77 -31.77 4.62
N SER A 294 16.66 -32.22 5.88
CA SER A 294 17.44 -33.33 6.45
C SER A 294 16.83 -34.72 6.20
N ARG A 295 15.66 -34.80 5.53
CA ARG A 295 14.99 -36.06 5.17
C ARG A 295 15.74 -36.94 4.16
N ARG A 296 16.92 -36.51 3.67
CA ARG A 296 17.83 -37.36 2.88
C ARG A 296 18.29 -38.61 3.65
N LEU A 297 18.28 -38.56 4.98
CA LEU A 297 18.48 -39.74 5.81
C LEU A 297 17.17 -40.53 5.93
N HIS A 298 17.09 -41.73 5.32
CA HIS A 298 15.86 -42.53 5.27
C HIS A 298 15.21 -42.75 6.65
N LYS A 299 15.99 -43.04 7.69
CA LYS A 299 15.47 -43.20 9.06
C LYS A 299 14.75 -41.94 9.57
N PHE A 300 15.30 -40.77 9.27
CA PHE A 300 14.69 -39.50 9.66
C PHE A 300 13.49 -39.15 8.78
N SER A 301 13.53 -39.46 7.48
CA SER A 301 12.38 -39.30 6.59
C SER A 301 11.18 -40.12 7.06
N ASP A 302 11.41 -41.39 7.42
CA ASP A 302 10.39 -42.29 7.96
C ASP A 302 9.78 -41.72 9.24
N LYS A 303 10.63 -41.22 10.16
CA LYS A 303 10.18 -40.57 11.39
C LYS A 303 9.38 -39.28 11.14
N ILE A 304 9.80 -38.43 10.22
CA ILE A 304 9.03 -37.22 9.85
C ILE A 304 7.64 -37.60 9.30
N THR A 305 7.55 -38.65 8.46
CA THR A 305 6.28 -39.15 7.95
C THR A 305 5.40 -39.69 9.08
N GLU A 306 5.97 -40.44 10.02
CA GLU A 306 5.27 -40.93 11.22
C GLU A 306 4.68 -39.78 12.06
N LEU A 307 5.49 -38.75 12.36
CA LEU A 307 5.07 -37.63 13.19
C LEU A 307 3.99 -36.75 12.55
N TYR A 308 4.04 -36.56 11.22
CA TYR A 308 3.01 -35.80 10.51
C TYR A 308 1.72 -36.58 10.27
N ALA A 309 1.80 -37.90 10.08
CA ALA A 309 0.64 -38.71 9.68
C ALA A 309 -0.62 -38.50 10.53
N PRO A 310 -0.59 -38.48 11.89
CA PRO A 310 -1.80 -38.26 12.68
C PRO A 310 -2.30 -36.81 12.63
N LEU A 311 -1.43 -35.84 12.36
CA LEU A 311 -1.75 -34.41 12.37
C LEU A 311 -2.26 -33.91 11.01
N MET A 312 -1.51 -34.21 9.94
CA MET A 312 -1.70 -33.65 8.62
C MET A 312 -3.10 -33.88 8.08
N TRP A 313 -3.55 -35.14 8.11
CA TRP A 313 -4.86 -35.53 7.57
C TRP A 313 -6.01 -34.97 8.39
N ARG A 314 -5.80 -34.76 9.70
CA ARG A 314 -6.79 -34.14 10.59
C ARG A 314 -6.95 -32.66 10.26
N TYR A 315 -5.86 -31.90 10.15
CA TYR A 315 -5.91 -30.46 9.97
C TYR A 315 -6.27 -30.02 8.55
N LEU A 316 -5.98 -30.83 7.52
CA LEU A 316 -6.50 -30.61 6.16
C LEU A 316 -8.03 -30.68 6.08
N ARG A 317 -8.68 -31.37 7.03
CA ARG A 317 -10.15 -31.51 7.11
C ARG A 317 -10.80 -30.65 8.20
N SER A 318 -10.07 -29.67 8.73
CA SER A 318 -10.60 -28.76 9.76
C SER A 318 -11.77 -27.92 9.23
N ASP A 319 -12.80 -27.68 10.06
CA ASP A 319 -13.90 -26.77 9.73
C ASP A 319 -13.42 -25.32 9.58
N ASN A 320 -12.31 -24.96 10.23
CA ASN A 320 -11.73 -23.62 10.13
C ASN A 320 -10.84 -23.49 8.88
N PRO A 321 -11.21 -22.65 7.90
CA PRO A 321 -10.44 -22.51 6.66
C PRO A 321 -9.03 -21.96 6.87
N LEU A 322 -8.77 -21.18 7.93
CA LEU A 322 -7.43 -20.69 8.22
C LEU A 322 -6.51 -21.80 8.74
N VAL A 323 -7.06 -22.75 9.49
CA VAL A 323 -6.35 -23.96 9.91
C VAL A 323 -6.05 -24.83 8.70
N ARG A 324 -7.03 -25.02 7.80
CA ARG A 324 -6.80 -25.74 6.53
C ARG A 324 -5.72 -25.07 5.68
N CYS A 325 -5.67 -23.74 5.65
CA CYS A 325 -4.61 -23.04 4.95
C CYS A 325 -3.21 -23.32 5.53
N ASN A 326 -3.07 -23.30 6.86
CA ASN A 326 -1.80 -23.65 7.51
C ASN A 326 -1.42 -25.10 7.16
N ALA A 327 -2.39 -26.01 7.23
CA ALA A 327 -2.18 -27.41 6.87
C ALA A 327 -1.78 -27.59 5.41
N ALA A 328 -2.45 -26.91 4.49
CA ALA A 328 -2.12 -26.89 3.06
C ALA A 328 -0.70 -26.41 2.81
N GLN A 329 -0.27 -25.34 3.49
CA GLN A 329 1.09 -24.82 3.35
C GLN A 329 2.14 -25.84 3.82
N ILE A 330 1.96 -26.45 4.99
CA ILE A 330 2.89 -27.48 5.50
C ILE A 330 2.89 -28.72 4.61
N PHE A 331 1.71 -29.20 4.22
CA PHE A 331 1.54 -30.35 3.34
C PHE A 331 2.32 -30.15 2.03
N LEU A 332 2.14 -29.00 1.39
CA LEU A 332 2.81 -28.67 0.14
C LEU A 332 4.30 -28.42 0.34
N ASP A 333 4.75 -27.96 1.51
CA ASP A 333 6.18 -27.78 1.78
C ASP A 333 6.91 -29.12 2.07
N VAL A 334 6.23 -30.12 2.65
CA VAL A 334 6.82 -31.43 2.99
C VAL A 334 6.61 -32.52 1.92
N PHE A 335 5.78 -32.28 0.92
CA PHE A 335 5.52 -33.24 -0.14
C PHE A 335 6.80 -33.57 -0.96
N PRO A 336 7.00 -34.84 -1.37
CA PRO A 336 6.22 -36.02 -0.99
C PRO A 336 6.64 -36.56 0.38
N LEU A 337 5.67 -37.00 1.19
CA LEU A 337 5.94 -37.87 2.34
C LEU A 337 6.12 -39.31 1.86
N GLU A 338 7.12 -39.99 2.41
CA GLU A 338 7.53 -41.34 2.01
C GLU A 338 7.57 -42.27 3.23
N LYS A 339 7.35 -43.56 3.00
CA LYS A 339 7.58 -44.66 3.95
C LYS A 339 8.71 -45.54 3.41
N PRO A 340 9.99 -45.16 3.59
CA PRO A 340 11.13 -45.82 2.94
C PRO A 340 11.21 -47.33 3.18
N TYR A 341 10.71 -47.81 4.34
CA TYR A 341 10.73 -49.22 4.73
C TYR A 341 9.45 -50.00 4.39
N GLY A 342 8.43 -49.34 3.80
CA GLY A 342 7.13 -49.96 3.48
C GLY A 342 7.06 -50.65 2.11
N GLY A 343 8.11 -50.55 1.29
CA GLY A 343 8.14 -51.07 -0.08
C GLY A 343 7.41 -50.19 -1.11
N VAL A 344 7.47 -50.59 -2.39
CA VAL A 344 6.98 -49.79 -3.52
C VAL A 344 5.46 -49.62 -3.51
N VAL A 345 4.71 -50.68 -3.18
CA VAL A 345 3.23 -50.67 -3.18
C VAL A 345 2.69 -49.69 -2.15
N VAL A 346 3.16 -49.78 -0.90
CA VAL A 346 2.72 -48.89 0.20
C VAL A 346 3.04 -47.44 -0.12
N ASN A 347 4.22 -47.15 -0.68
CA ASN A 347 4.58 -45.80 -1.11
C ASN A 347 3.70 -45.29 -2.25
N SER A 348 3.37 -46.15 -3.22
CA SER A 348 2.48 -45.78 -4.33
C SER A 348 1.06 -45.44 -3.84
N GLU A 349 0.49 -46.23 -2.94
CA GLU A 349 -0.83 -45.93 -2.34
C GLU A 349 -0.79 -44.65 -1.49
N PHE A 350 0.30 -44.45 -0.75
CA PHE A 350 0.47 -43.25 0.06
C PHE A 350 0.63 -41.99 -0.78
N LEU A 351 1.33 -42.07 -1.92
CA LEU A 351 1.42 -40.99 -2.90
C LEU A 351 0.04 -40.69 -3.51
N LYS A 352 -0.73 -41.72 -3.91
CA LYS A 352 -2.11 -41.53 -4.43
C LYS A 352 -3.00 -40.77 -3.45
N LYS A 353 -2.90 -41.07 -2.14
CA LYS A 353 -3.61 -40.30 -1.11
C LYS A 353 -3.18 -38.82 -1.11
N GLN A 354 -1.88 -38.55 -1.16
CA GLN A 354 -1.37 -37.17 -1.20
C GLN A 354 -1.82 -36.41 -2.45
N LEU A 355 -1.87 -37.06 -3.61
CA LEU A 355 -2.37 -36.46 -4.85
C LEU A 355 -3.87 -36.12 -4.76
N LYS A 356 -4.66 -36.98 -4.12
CA LYS A 356 -6.07 -36.67 -3.83
C LYS A 356 -6.19 -35.43 -2.92
N GLU A 357 -5.36 -35.31 -1.88
CA GLU A 357 -5.34 -34.12 -1.03
C GLU A 357 -4.95 -32.85 -1.82
N MET A 358 -4.01 -32.93 -2.78
CA MET A 358 -3.72 -31.80 -3.67
C MET A 358 -4.94 -31.37 -4.51
N GLN A 359 -5.69 -32.33 -5.06
CA GLN A 359 -6.91 -32.05 -5.82
C GLN A 359 -7.97 -31.40 -4.93
N ASP A 360 -8.16 -31.91 -3.71
CA ASP A 360 -9.11 -31.36 -2.74
C ASP A 360 -8.73 -29.93 -2.33
N LEU A 361 -7.44 -29.64 -2.13
CA LEU A 361 -6.97 -28.28 -1.83
C LEU A 361 -7.22 -27.30 -2.98
N LEU A 362 -7.07 -27.75 -4.23
CA LEU A 362 -7.38 -26.95 -5.42
C LEU A 362 -8.89 -26.68 -5.58
N LEU A 363 -9.74 -27.53 -4.99
CA LEU A 363 -11.20 -27.45 -5.07
C LEU A 363 -11.85 -27.03 -3.74
N ASP A 364 -11.09 -26.55 -2.76
CA ASP A 364 -11.60 -26.15 -1.45
C ASP A 364 -12.58 -24.96 -1.53
N ASP A 365 -13.63 -24.99 -0.71
CA ASP A 365 -14.65 -23.93 -0.66
C ASP A 365 -14.05 -22.54 -0.34
N CYS A 366 -12.94 -22.48 0.41
CA CYS A 366 -12.27 -21.24 0.74
C CYS A 366 -11.22 -20.85 -0.32
N HIS A 367 -11.39 -19.67 -0.91
CA HIS A 367 -10.46 -19.13 -1.91
C HIS A 367 -9.01 -18.99 -1.40
N LEU A 368 -8.81 -18.79 -0.09
CA LEU A 368 -7.46 -18.72 0.50
C LEU A 368 -6.74 -20.07 0.44
N VAL A 369 -7.47 -21.16 0.70
CA VAL A 369 -6.91 -22.52 0.63
C VAL A 369 -6.55 -22.84 -0.81
N ARG A 370 -7.45 -22.56 -1.75
CA ARG A 370 -7.18 -22.73 -3.20
C ARG A 370 -5.98 -21.93 -3.68
N THR A 371 -5.82 -20.69 -3.21
CA THR A 371 -4.65 -19.86 -3.53
C THR A 371 -3.34 -20.52 -3.09
N ILE A 372 -3.29 -21.12 -1.89
CA ILE A 372 -2.12 -21.85 -1.38
C ILE A 372 -1.92 -23.15 -2.16
N GLY A 373 -3.01 -23.88 -2.42
CA GLY A 373 -3.06 -25.08 -3.24
C GLY A 373 -2.40 -24.87 -4.60
N VAL A 374 -2.85 -23.86 -5.35
CA VAL A 374 -2.29 -23.52 -6.67
C VAL A 374 -0.79 -23.25 -6.59
N LYS A 375 -0.35 -22.43 -5.62
CA LYS A 375 1.08 -22.08 -5.48
C LYS A 375 1.95 -23.29 -5.17
N GLY A 376 1.51 -24.18 -4.29
CA GLY A 376 2.26 -25.39 -3.96
C GLY A 376 2.22 -26.44 -5.06
N VAL A 377 1.05 -26.67 -5.68
CA VAL A 377 0.91 -27.65 -6.77
C VAL A 377 1.73 -27.24 -7.99
N CYS A 378 1.69 -25.97 -8.43
CA CYS A 378 2.53 -25.49 -9.53
C CYS A 378 4.04 -25.62 -9.22
N ARG A 379 4.44 -25.42 -7.96
CA ARG A 379 5.83 -25.64 -7.52
C ARG A 379 6.23 -27.11 -7.68
N HIS A 380 5.36 -28.05 -7.32
CA HIS A 380 5.62 -29.49 -7.47
C HIS A 380 5.60 -29.95 -8.93
N LEU A 381 4.72 -29.39 -9.76
CA LEU A 381 4.74 -29.61 -11.21
C LEU A 381 6.01 -29.04 -11.87
N CYS A 382 6.76 -28.17 -11.20
CA CYS A 382 8.06 -27.65 -11.65
C CYS A 382 9.26 -28.43 -11.09
N HIS A 383 9.24 -28.79 -9.80
CA HIS A 383 10.41 -29.32 -9.09
C HIS A 383 10.35 -30.81 -8.74
N SER A 384 9.16 -31.39 -8.73
CA SER A 384 8.90 -32.77 -8.27
C SER A 384 8.07 -33.55 -9.28
N ILE A 385 8.10 -33.14 -10.56
CA ILE A 385 7.31 -33.74 -11.63
C ILE A 385 7.69 -35.21 -11.88
N ASP A 386 8.95 -35.59 -11.62
CA ASP A 386 9.44 -36.96 -11.76
C ASP A 386 8.78 -37.94 -10.77
N CYS A 387 8.17 -37.43 -9.70
CA CYS A 387 7.40 -38.25 -8.75
C CYS A 387 5.97 -38.55 -9.26
N LEU A 388 5.54 -37.91 -10.35
CA LEU A 388 4.16 -37.92 -10.82
C LEU A 388 4.03 -38.70 -12.13
N THR A 389 2.88 -39.36 -12.33
CA THR A 389 2.56 -39.91 -13.64
C THR A 389 2.03 -38.83 -14.58
N VAL A 390 2.07 -39.06 -15.89
CA VAL A 390 1.50 -38.16 -16.91
C VAL A 390 0.00 -37.91 -16.65
N VAL A 391 -0.71 -38.91 -16.12
CA VAL A 391 -2.13 -38.80 -15.78
C VAL A 391 -2.33 -37.83 -14.61
N ASP A 392 -1.50 -37.92 -13.57
CA ASP A 392 -1.58 -37.04 -12.39
C ASP A 392 -1.32 -35.58 -12.79
N VAL A 393 -0.27 -35.34 -13.58
CA VAL A 393 0.08 -34.02 -14.11
C VAL A 393 -1.08 -33.42 -14.91
N LYS A 394 -1.68 -34.21 -15.80
CA LYS A 394 -2.82 -33.77 -16.61
C LYS A 394 -4.02 -33.38 -15.73
N GLN A 395 -4.39 -34.21 -14.75
CA GLN A 395 -5.52 -33.93 -13.87
C GLN A 395 -5.33 -32.64 -13.05
N LEU A 396 -4.14 -32.46 -12.46
CA LEU A 396 -3.83 -31.26 -11.67
C LEU A 396 -3.84 -29.99 -12.54
N LEU A 397 -3.19 -30.04 -13.71
CA LEU A 397 -3.18 -28.91 -14.64
C LEU A 397 -4.57 -28.57 -15.14
N GLN A 398 -5.39 -29.57 -15.46
CA GLN A 398 -6.77 -29.34 -15.92
C GLN A 398 -7.59 -28.55 -14.89
N ILE A 399 -7.48 -28.88 -13.60
CA ILE A 399 -8.15 -28.11 -12.53
C ILE A 399 -7.64 -26.67 -12.51
N ILE A 400 -6.32 -26.49 -12.57
CA ILE A 400 -5.67 -25.17 -12.52
C ILE A 400 -6.11 -24.29 -13.70
N THR A 401 -6.13 -24.83 -14.92
CA THR A 401 -6.38 -24.06 -16.14
C THR A 401 -7.86 -23.91 -16.47
N GLU A 402 -8.67 -24.95 -16.32
CA GLU A 402 -10.09 -24.91 -16.72
C GLU A 402 -11.00 -24.36 -15.63
N LYS A 403 -10.62 -24.50 -14.35
CA LYS A 403 -11.44 -24.02 -13.21
C LYS A 403 -10.84 -22.79 -12.53
N LEU A 404 -9.57 -22.86 -12.13
CA LEU A 404 -8.99 -21.84 -11.24
C LEU A 404 -8.50 -20.59 -11.99
N ALA A 405 -8.14 -20.70 -13.27
CA ALA A 405 -7.79 -19.53 -14.09
C ALA A 405 -8.98 -18.56 -14.24
N SER A 406 -10.21 -19.08 -14.13
CA SER A 406 -11.48 -18.34 -14.23
C SER A 406 -12.24 -18.32 -12.90
N ASP A 407 -11.53 -18.39 -11.77
CA ASP A 407 -12.12 -18.38 -10.43
C ASP A 407 -12.98 -17.12 -10.20
N GLY A 408 -14.30 -17.31 -10.02
CA GLY A 408 -15.26 -16.23 -9.79
C GLY A 408 -15.32 -15.69 -8.36
N SER A 409 -14.73 -16.39 -7.39
CA SER A 409 -14.79 -16.00 -5.97
C SER A 409 -13.73 -14.99 -5.57
N SER A 410 -12.53 -15.05 -6.17
CA SER A 410 -11.43 -14.15 -5.84
C SER A 410 -10.40 -14.07 -6.95
N PHE A 411 -10.06 -12.84 -7.34
CA PHE A 411 -8.94 -12.56 -8.24
C PHE A 411 -7.59 -13.09 -7.71
N GLN A 412 -7.44 -13.30 -6.40
CA GLN A 412 -6.20 -13.81 -5.80
C GLN A 412 -5.88 -15.24 -6.27
N VAL A 413 -6.90 -16.07 -6.51
CA VAL A 413 -6.72 -17.42 -7.04
C VAL A 413 -6.24 -17.33 -8.49
N ARG A 414 -6.88 -16.49 -9.32
CA ARG A 414 -6.47 -16.27 -10.72
C ARG A 414 -5.04 -15.73 -10.83
N VAL A 415 -4.64 -14.80 -9.95
CA VAL A 415 -3.25 -14.34 -9.85
C VAL A 415 -2.32 -15.51 -9.54
N ALA A 416 -2.65 -16.34 -8.54
CA ALA A 416 -1.81 -17.48 -8.17
C ALA A 416 -1.66 -18.51 -9.30
N VAL A 417 -2.67 -18.68 -10.16
CA VAL A 417 -2.56 -19.53 -11.36
C VAL A 417 -1.46 -19.01 -12.27
N PHE A 418 -1.51 -17.75 -12.67
CA PHE A 418 -0.54 -17.20 -13.61
C PHE A 418 0.87 -17.06 -12.99
N GLU A 419 0.98 -16.73 -11.70
CA GLU A 419 2.26 -16.79 -10.98
C GLU A 419 2.82 -18.23 -10.93
N GLY A 420 1.95 -19.23 -10.72
CA GLY A 420 2.33 -20.63 -10.71
C GLY A 420 2.80 -21.15 -12.07
N LEU A 421 2.08 -20.80 -13.15
CA LEU A 421 2.48 -21.13 -14.52
C LEU A 421 3.79 -20.43 -14.90
N GLU A 422 4.02 -19.19 -14.45
CA GLU A 422 5.30 -18.48 -14.62
C GLU A 422 6.46 -19.25 -13.96
N ILE A 423 6.26 -19.77 -12.74
CA ILE A 423 7.25 -20.60 -12.06
C ILE A 423 7.54 -21.89 -12.84
N MET A 424 6.51 -22.55 -13.37
CA MET A 424 6.65 -23.77 -14.17
C MET A 424 7.47 -23.55 -15.44
N MET A 425 7.49 -22.35 -16.02
CA MET A 425 8.36 -22.00 -17.16
C MET A 425 9.86 -22.00 -16.83
N SER A 426 10.27 -22.22 -15.58
CA SER A 426 11.67 -22.20 -15.15
C SER A 426 12.43 -23.50 -15.47
N LYS A 427 11.74 -24.61 -15.79
CA LYS A 427 12.34 -25.91 -16.13
C LYS A 427 11.86 -26.38 -17.51
N PRO A 428 12.71 -26.97 -18.37
CA PRO A 428 12.34 -27.28 -19.76
C PRO A 428 11.10 -28.16 -19.92
N HIS A 429 10.98 -29.22 -19.11
CA HIS A 429 9.85 -30.15 -19.20
C HIS A 429 8.52 -29.50 -18.81
N SER A 430 8.47 -28.80 -17.68
CA SER A 430 7.27 -28.08 -17.23
C SER A 430 6.97 -26.86 -18.10
N ALA A 431 7.97 -26.19 -18.67
CA ALA A 431 7.79 -25.09 -19.61
C ALA A 431 7.08 -25.56 -20.90
N SER A 432 7.44 -26.74 -21.41
CA SER A 432 6.77 -27.34 -22.58
C SER A 432 5.28 -27.61 -22.31
N LEU A 433 4.94 -28.05 -21.09
CA LEU A 433 3.54 -28.22 -20.68
C LEU A 433 2.78 -26.88 -20.68
N VAL A 434 3.35 -25.84 -20.09
CA VAL A 434 2.75 -24.49 -20.06
C VAL A 434 2.61 -23.92 -21.47
N ALA A 435 3.61 -24.10 -22.34
CA ALA A 435 3.55 -23.66 -23.73
C ALA A 435 2.38 -24.30 -24.50
N SER A 436 2.09 -25.58 -24.25
CA SER A 436 0.98 -26.29 -24.92
C SER A 436 -0.41 -25.77 -24.55
N ILE A 437 -0.58 -25.22 -23.35
CA ILE A 437 -1.89 -24.73 -22.84
C ILE A 437 -2.12 -23.25 -23.12
N LEU A 438 -1.06 -22.44 -23.14
CA LEU A 438 -1.14 -20.99 -23.11
C LEU A 438 -1.91 -20.35 -24.29
N PRO A 439 -1.84 -20.86 -25.54
CA PRO A 439 -2.66 -20.35 -26.64
C PRO A 439 -4.18 -20.38 -26.38
N HIS A 440 -4.64 -21.33 -25.56
CA HIS A 440 -6.05 -21.46 -25.18
C HIS A 440 -6.45 -20.50 -24.05
N MET A 441 -5.50 -19.77 -23.47
CA MET A 441 -5.70 -18.88 -22.31
C MET A 441 -5.58 -17.39 -22.69
N HIS A 442 -5.48 -17.05 -23.98
CA HIS A 442 -5.16 -15.69 -24.45
C HIS A 442 -6.14 -14.60 -23.97
N LEU A 443 -7.41 -14.94 -23.71
CA LEU A 443 -8.42 -13.98 -23.24
C LEU A 443 -8.18 -13.47 -21.82
N HIS A 444 -7.37 -14.15 -20.99
CA HIS A 444 -7.05 -13.69 -19.63
C HIS A 444 -6.20 -12.41 -19.61
N ILE A 445 -5.63 -12.01 -20.75
CA ILE A 445 -5.05 -10.67 -20.90
C ILE A 445 -6.09 -9.56 -20.68
N HIS A 446 -7.39 -9.85 -20.83
CA HIS A 446 -8.51 -8.94 -20.64
C HIS A 446 -9.25 -9.15 -19.31
N ASP A 447 -8.66 -9.84 -18.33
CA ASP A 447 -9.27 -10.03 -17.00
C ASP A 447 -9.71 -8.69 -16.40
N GLU A 448 -10.85 -8.66 -15.70
CA GLU A 448 -11.38 -7.47 -15.02
C GLU A 448 -10.38 -6.85 -14.05
N ASN A 449 -9.56 -7.67 -13.39
CA ASN A 449 -8.65 -7.25 -12.33
C ASN A 449 -7.23 -6.98 -12.87
N GLU A 450 -6.70 -5.78 -12.61
CA GLU A 450 -5.38 -5.37 -13.09
C GLU A 450 -4.23 -6.27 -12.60
N ARG A 451 -4.35 -6.88 -11.42
CA ARG A 451 -3.30 -7.76 -10.87
C ARG A 451 -3.24 -9.09 -11.61
N VAL A 452 -4.37 -9.61 -12.04
CA VAL A 452 -4.44 -10.83 -12.86
C VAL A 452 -3.83 -10.55 -14.24
N ARG A 453 -4.22 -9.45 -14.88
CA ARG A 453 -3.62 -9.02 -16.15
C ARG A 453 -2.11 -8.85 -16.05
N LYS A 454 -1.61 -8.24 -14.96
CA LYS A 454 -0.16 -8.12 -14.71
C LYS A 454 0.52 -9.48 -14.61
N ALA A 455 -0.04 -10.42 -13.84
CA ALA A 455 0.51 -11.77 -13.69
C ALA A 455 0.54 -12.52 -15.04
N PHE A 456 -0.51 -12.39 -15.85
CA PHE A 456 -0.55 -12.96 -17.20
C PHE A 456 0.52 -12.37 -18.12
N VAL A 457 0.72 -11.04 -18.11
CA VAL A 457 1.77 -10.40 -18.91
C VAL A 457 3.18 -10.81 -18.45
N LYS A 458 3.40 -11.04 -17.15
CA LYS A 458 4.66 -11.60 -16.65
C LYS A 458 4.92 -13.03 -17.16
N LEU A 459 3.89 -13.86 -17.22
CA LEU A 459 3.98 -15.17 -17.86
C LEU A 459 4.38 -15.04 -19.34
N LEU A 460 3.83 -14.09 -20.09
CA LEU A 460 4.23 -13.84 -21.48
C LEU A 460 5.66 -13.33 -21.62
N LEU A 461 6.13 -12.48 -20.69
CA LEU A 461 7.53 -12.06 -20.63
C LEU A 461 8.45 -13.28 -20.39
N LYS A 462 8.05 -14.19 -19.49
CA LYS A 462 8.77 -15.43 -19.23
C LYS A 462 8.78 -16.37 -20.43
N LEU A 463 7.67 -16.45 -21.17
CA LEU A 463 7.61 -17.16 -22.44
C LEU A 463 8.57 -16.56 -23.46
N ARG A 464 8.65 -15.23 -23.58
CA ARG A 464 9.61 -14.58 -24.48
C ARG A 464 11.06 -14.92 -24.13
N GLU A 465 11.42 -14.98 -22.86
CA GLU A 465 12.76 -15.42 -22.42
C GLU A 465 13.07 -16.87 -22.81
N LYS A 466 12.03 -17.68 -23.01
CA LYS A 466 12.12 -19.14 -23.22
C LYS A 466 11.66 -19.59 -24.60
N SER A 467 11.37 -18.67 -25.51
CA SER A 467 10.68 -18.97 -26.77
C SER A 467 11.44 -19.97 -27.64
N GLU A 468 12.76 -19.89 -27.67
CA GLU A 468 13.62 -20.84 -28.40
C GLU A 468 13.59 -22.25 -27.77
N GLU A 469 13.54 -22.36 -26.44
CA GLU A 469 13.53 -23.64 -25.73
C GLU A 469 12.20 -24.39 -25.91
N VAL A 470 11.08 -23.68 -26.00
CA VAL A 470 9.73 -24.28 -26.11
C VAL A 470 9.11 -24.18 -27.51
N ASN A 471 9.80 -23.56 -28.46
CA ASN A 471 9.32 -23.33 -29.83
C ASN A 471 7.91 -22.69 -29.88
N LEU A 472 7.69 -21.64 -29.08
CA LEU A 472 6.45 -20.87 -29.05
C LEU A 472 6.76 -19.40 -28.76
N TYR A 473 6.30 -18.50 -29.60
CA TYR A 473 6.44 -17.07 -29.39
C TYR A 473 5.20 -16.46 -28.74
N TYR A 474 5.38 -15.38 -27.98
CA TYR A 474 4.29 -14.79 -27.21
C TYR A 474 3.15 -14.23 -28.09
N TRP A 475 3.43 -13.84 -29.34
CA TRP A 475 2.42 -13.37 -30.29
C TRP A 475 1.61 -14.51 -30.94
N GLU A 476 2.11 -15.74 -30.87
CA GLU A 476 1.38 -16.96 -31.26
C GLU A 476 0.47 -17.41 -30.11
N ALA A 477 0.94 -17.24 -28.86
CA ALA A 477 0.13 -17.48 -27.67
C ALA A 477 -0.98 -16.44 -27.49
N VAL A 478 -0.68 -15.16 -27.70
CA VAL A 478 -1.65 -14.06 -27.62
C VAL A 478 -1.55 -13.20 -28.88
N PRO A 479 -2.57 -13.23 -29.76
CA PRO A 479 -2.55 -12.45 -30.99
C PRO A 479 -2.34 -10.95 -30.75
N LEU A 480 -1.59 -10.30 -31.65
CA LEU A 480 -1.18 -8.90 -31.51
C LEU A 480 -2.35 -7.91 -31.34
N ASN A 481 -3.50 -8.19 -31.96
CA ASN A 481 -4.72 -7.39 -31.78
C ASN A 481 -5.18 -7.34 -30.32
N HIS A 482 -5.14 -8.45 -29.58
CA HIS A 482 -5.48 -8.46 -28.15
C HIS A 482 -4.45 -7.71 -27.31
N LEU A 483 -3.16 -7.85 -27.60
CA LEU A 483 -2.08 -7.15 -26.90
C LEU A 483 -2.20 -5.63 -27.03
N ILE A 484 -2.43 -5.14 -28.26
CA ILE A 484 -2.57 -3.70 -28.52
C ILE A 484 -3.90 -3.16 -27.98
N ALA A 485 -5.01 -3.89 -28.14
CA ALA A 485 -6.28 -3.51 -27.55
C ALA A 485 -6.16 -3.35 -26.03
N ARG A 486 -5.48 -4.28 -25.36
CA ARG A 486 -5.25 -4.20 -23.91
C ARG A 486 -4.38 -3.01 -23.53
N LEU A 487 -3.23 -2.84 -24.19
CA LEU A 487 -2.31 -1.71 -23.95
C LEU A 487 -3.02 -0.36 -24.02
N CYS A 488 -3.98 -0.19 -24.94
CA CYS A 488 -4.72 1.07 -25.08
C CYS A 488 -5.53 1.43 -23.84
N GLU A 489 -6.05 0.43 -23.14
CA GLU A 489 -6.92 0.57 -21.97
C GLU A 489 -6.16 0.46 -20.64
N GLU A 490 -4.84 0.24 -20.65
CA GLU A 490 -4.05 0.09 -19.41
C GLU A 490 -3.63 1.41 -18.75
N ASN A 491 -3.37 1.28 -17.44
CA ASN A 491 -2.62 2.23 -16.62
C ASN A 491 -1.12 1.89 -16.62
N ALA A 492 -0.32 2.59 -15.80
CA ALA A 492 1.12 2.36 -15.74
C ALA A 492 1.51 0.96 -15.27
N VAL A 493 0.76 0.37 -14.32
CA VAL A 493 1.13 -0.88 -13.64
C VAL A 493 1.21 -2.07 -14.60
N VAL A 494 0.25 -2.19 -15.52
CA VAL A 494 0.23 -3.24 -16.56
C VAL A 494 0.83 -2.73 -17.87
N GLY A 495 0.61 -1.46 -18.21
CA GLY A 495 1.10 -0.84 -19.43
C GLY A 495 2.62 -0.90 -19.55
N GLU A 496 3.37 -0.69 -18.46
CA GLU A 496 4.83 -0.82 -18.46
C GLU A 496 5.29 -2.25 -18.75
N GLU A 497 4.63 -3.27 -18.20
CA GLU A 497 4.98 -4.67 -18.48
C GLU A 497 4.65 -5.07 -19.93
N LEU A 498 3.52 -4.59 -20.47
CA LEU A 498 3.17 -4.79 -21.89
C LEU A 498 4.17 -4.11 -22.82
N VAL A 499 4.62 -2.90 -22.49
CA VAL A 499 5.64 -2.20 -23.30
C VAL A 499 6.98 -2.91 -23.20
N LYS A 500 7.37 -3.44 -22.03
CA LYS A 500 8.56 -4.31 -21.93
C LYS A 500 8.46 -5.52 -22.85
N LEU A 501 7.28 -6.11 -23.01
CA LEU A 501 7.04 -7.26 -23.88
C LEU A 501 7.16 -6.88 -25.37
N LEU A 502 6.52 -5.78 -25.78
CA LEU A 502 6.33 -5.41 -27.18
C LEU A 502 7.47 -4.59 -27.79
N MET A 503 8.14 -3.73 -27.00
CA MET A 503 9.01 -2.68 -27.55
C MET A 503 10.21 -3.24 -28.32
N SER A 504 10.77 -4.38 -27.89
CA SER A 504 11.89 -5.03 -28.57
C SER A 504 11.58 -5.45 -29.99
N ASP A 505 10.30 -5.73 -30.30
CA ASP A 505 9.87 -6.10 -31.65
C ASP A 505 9.51 -4.86 -32.49
N VAL A 506 9.23 -3.72 -31.84
CA VAL A 506 8.94 -2.45 -32.51
C VAL A 506 10.22 -1.70 -32.86
N TYR A 507 11.18 -1.64 -31.92
CA TYR A 507 12.43 -0.91 -32.08
C TYR A 507 13.65 -1.65 -31.54
N ILE A 508 14.62 -1.87 -32.43
CA ILE A 508 15.98 -2.32 -32.10
C ILE A 508 16.96 -1.26 -32.61
N LYS A 509 17.96 -0.91 -31.80
CA LYS A 509 18.99 0.06 -32.19
C LYS A 509 19.67 -0.35 -33.51
N GLY A 510 19.71 0.57 -34.47
CA GLY A 510 20.32 0.34 -35.79
C GLY A 510 19.39 -0.33 -36.81
N GLN A 511 18.13 -0.61 -36.48
CA GLN A 511 17.16 -1.11 -37.45
C GLN A 511 16.84 -0.08 -38.55
N SER A 512 16.38 -0.55 -39.71
CA SER A 512 16.02 0.36 -40.80
C SER A 512 14.82 1.26 -40.44
N VAL A 513 14.88 2.47 -40.96
CA VAL A 513 13.88 3.53 -40.78
C VAL A 513 12.51 3.06 -41.30
N ASP A 514 12.46 2.37 -42.45
CA ASP A 514 11.23 1.82 -43.03
C ASP A 514 10.60 0.72 -42.15
N ARG A 515 11.41 -0.16 -41.55
CA ARG A 515 10.91 -1.22 -40.67
C ARG A 515 10.26 -0.63 -39.41
N THR A 516 10.90 0.38 -38.83
CA THR A 516 10.36 1.12 -37.66
C THR A 516 8.96 1.67 -37.97
N ILE A 517 8.81 2.39 -39.08
CA ILE A 517 7.53 2.98 -39.45
C ILE A 517 6.50 1.92 -39.80
N LYS A 518 6.86 0.85 -40.52
CA LYS A 518 5.94 -0.27 -40.80
C LYS A 518 5.38 -0.89 -39.51
N HIS A 519 6.21 -1.10 -38.49
CA HIS A 519 5.75 -1.63 -37.20
C HIS A 519 4.82 -0.66 -36.46
N LEU A 520 5.16 0.64 -36.43
CA LEU A 520 4.31 1.65 -35.80
C LEU A 520 2.96 1.79 -36.53
N VAL A 521 2.96 1.80 -37.86
CA VAL A 521 1.74 1.84 -38.69
C VAL A 521 0.88 0.59 -38.44
N LYS A 522 1.48 -0.60 -38.31
CA LYS A 522 0.75 -1.81 -37.96
C LYS A 522 0.02 -1.67 -36.61
N ILE A 523 0.66 -1.08 -35.60
CA ILE A 523 0.03 -0.80 -34.30
C ILE A 523 -1.11 0.20 -34.45
N ILE A 524 -0.92 1.27 -35.24
CA ILE A 524 -1.94 2.31 -35.48
C ILE A 524 -3.17 1.72 -36.18
N ASN A 525 -2.96 0.87 -37.18
CA ASN A 525 -4.04 0.23 -37.93
C ASN A 525 -4.88 -0.71 -37.03
N ILE A 526 -4.29 -1.29 -35.99
CA ILE A 526 -5.03 -2.06 -34.97
C ILE A 526 -5.80 -1.10 -34.03
N ASN A 527 -5.11 -0.09 -33.49
CA ASN A 527 -5.75 0.95 -32.67
C ASN A 527 -4.98 2.28 -32.79
N PRO A 528 -5.64 3.39 -33.19
CA PRO A 528 -4.99 4.68 -33.36
C PRO A 528 -4.28 5.23 -32.11
N ARG A 529 -4.69 4.80 -30.91
CA ARG A 529 -4.08 5.19 -29.63
C ARG A 529 -2.88 4.32 -29.24
N GLY A 530 -2.65 3.22 -29.94
CA GLY A 530 -1.65 2.20 -29.59
C GLY A 530 -0.23 2.77 -29.50
N VAL A 531 0.23 3.51 -30.50
CA VAL A 531 1.58 4.11 -30.50
C VAL A 531 1.75 5.13 -29.36
N LYS A 532 0.73 5.96 -29.12
CA LYS A 532 0.74 6.92 -28.00
C LYS A 532 0.89 6.20 -26.66
N LYS A 533 0.15 5.11 -26.45
CA LYS A 533 0.22 4.30 -25.21
C LYS A 533 1.53 3.51 -25.09
N LEU A 534 2.03 2.97 -26.19
CA LEU A 534 3.33 2.31 -26.27
C LEU A 534 4.46 3.24 -25.79
N PHE A 535 4.53 4.47 -26.32
CA PHE A 535 5.56 5.42 -25.91
C PHE A 535 5.30 6.06 -24.54
N LYS A 536 4.04 6.17 -24.10
CA LYS A 536 3.72 6.66 -22.75
C LYS A 536 4.38 5.81 -21.64
N TYR A 537 4.45 4.50 -21.83
CA TYR A 537 4.98 3.56 -20.83
C TYR A 537 6.39 3.04 -21.17
N SER A 538 7.12 3.70 -22.09
CA SER A 538 8.43 3.24 -22.55
C SER A 538 9.62 3.74 -21.74
N LYS A 539 9.40 4.55 -20.70
CA LYS A 539 10.49 5.19 -19.93
C LYS A 539 11.51 4.21 -19.36
N ASN A 540 11.04 3.06 -18.87
CA ASN A 540 11.88 2.02 -18.27
C ASN A 540 12.45 1.02 -19.30
N VAL A 541 12.18 1.23 -20.60
CA VAL A 541 12.54 0.29 -21.67
C VAL A 541 13.48 0.95 -22.69
N LEU A 542 13.18 2.18 -23.10
CA LEU A 542 13.98 2.93 -24.07
C LEU A 542 15.01 3.83 -23.39
N LYS A 543 16.17 3.98 -24.01
CA LYS A 543 17.17 5.00 -23.62
C LYS A 543 16.81 6.36 -24.25
N PRO A 544 17.26 7.49 -23.65
CA PRO A 544 17.00 8.82 -24.21
C PRO A 544 17.48 9.00 -25.67
N VAL A 545 18.60 8.36 -26.03
CA VAL A 545 19.14 8.41 -27.40
C VAL A 545 18.22 7.70 -28.39
N GLU A 546 17.69 6.54 -28.01
CA GLU A 546 16.78 5.75 -28.84
C GLU A 546 15.44 6.48 -29.01
N ALA A 547 14.96 7.11 -27.93
CA ALA A 547 13.77 7.97 -27.98
C ALA A 547 13.95 9.14 -28.96
N TYR A 548 15.10 9.81 -28.93
CA TYR A 548 15.46 10.86 -29.89
C TYR A 548 15.51 10.33 -31.35
N GLU A 549 16.17 9.20 -31.57
CA GLU A 549 16.28 8.56 -32.90
C GLU A 549 14.90 8.23 -33.49
N ILE A 550 13.98 7.70 -32.68
CA ILE A 550 12.59 7.41 -33.10
C ILE A 550 11.84 8.70 -33.47
N ILE A 551 11.96 9.77 -32.66
CA ILE A 551 11.32 11.06 -32.95
C ILE A 551 11.80 11.62 -34.30
N VAL A 552 13.11 11.65 -34.51
CA VAL A 552 13.72 12.16 -35.75
C VAL A 552 13.32 11.29 -36.95
N THR A 553 13.26 9.97 -36.77
CA THR A 553 12.83 9.01 -37.80
C THR A 553 11.40 9.29 -38.27
N ILE A 554 10.46 9.42 -37.32
CA ILE A 554 9.06 9.72 -37.60
C ILE A 554 8.91 11.02 -38.39
N LEU A 555 9.49 12.11 -37.87
CA LEU A 555 9.36 13.44 -38.47
C LEU A 555 10.09 13.52 -39.83
N GLY A 556 11.23 12.83 -39.97
CA GLY A 556 12.02 12.76 -41.18
C GLY A 556 11.28 12.08 -42.33
N ILE A 557 10.68 10.90 -42.09
CA ILE A 557 9.87 10.18 -43.10
C ILE A 557 8.67 11.00 -43.52
N LEU A 558 7.90 11.52 -42.54
CA LEU A 558 6.70 12.29 -42.85
C LEU A 558 7.04 13.50 -43.72
N ARG A 559 8.14 14.20 -43.40
CA ARG A 559 8.62 15.33 -44.21
C ARG A 559 9.07 14.92 -45.60
N LYS A 560 9.75 13.79 -45.76
CA LYS A 560 10.14 13.25 -47.08
C LYS A 560 8.90 12.95 -47.92
N ALA A 561 7.92 12.24 -47.35
CA ALA A 561 6.67 11.89 -48.00
C ALA A 561 5.85 13.13 -48.43
N LEU A 562 5.77 14.16 -47.57
CA LEU A 562 5.11 15.42 -47.92
C LEU A 562 5.83 16.15 -49.07
N LYS A 563 7.17 16.17 -49.07
CA LYS A 563 7.95 16.79 -50.16
C LYS A 563 7.76 16.07 -51.48
N GLU A 564 7.69 14.74 -51.48
CA GLU A 564 7.44 13.94 -52.68
C GLU A 564 6.02 14.18 -53.21
N LYS A 565 5.02 14.29 -52.34
CA LYS A 565 3.64 14.64 -52.73
C LYS A 565 3.55 16.04 -53.36
N VAL A 566 4.06 17.06 -52.66
CA VAL A 566 4.07 18.46 -53.16
C VAL A 566 4.98 18.61 -54.38
N GLY A 567 6.05 17.82 -54.49
CA GLY A 567 6.93 17.78 -55.66
C GLY A 567 6.26 17.18 -56.88
N ASN A 568 5.48 16.11 -56.71
CA ASN A 568 4.71 15.47 -57.77
C ASN A 568 3.53 16.35 -58.23
N GLU A 569 2.85 17.04 -57.31
CA GLU A 569 1.78 18.01 -57.64
C GLU A 569 2.28 19.23 -58.44
N ASN A 570 3.56 19.61 -58.27
CA ASN A 570 4.18 20.76 -58.96
C ASN A 570 4.87 20.40 -60.30
N THR A 571 4.73 19.17 -60.81
CA THR A 571 5.27 18.79 -62.14
C THR A 571 4.34 19.10 -63.31
N THR A 572 3.15 19.66 -63.05
CA THR A 572 2.21 20.17 -64.06
C THR A 572 2.04 21.69 -64.01
N THR A 573 3.13 22.48 -64.05
CA THR A 573 3.28 23.77 -64.78
C THR A 573 4.58 24.51 -64.40
N PRO A 574 5.20 25.31 -65.30
CA PRO A 574 6.57 25.80 -65.12
C PRO A 574 6.67 27.20 -64.50
N GLN A 575 7.77 27.35 -63.74
CA GLN A 575 8.62 28.55 -63.59
C GLN A 575 8.01 29.83 -63.00
N ASN A 576 8.36 30.11 -61.73
CA ASN A 576 9.21 31.26 -61.35
C ASN A 576 9.30 31.41 -59.81
N ALA A 577 10.48 31.11 -59.25
CA ALA A 577 11.00 31.69 -57.99
C ALA A 577 12.32 31.00 -57.60
N ARG A 578 13.40 31.26 -58.36
CA ARG A 578 14.77 30.93 -57.96
C ARG A 578 15.44 32.19 -57.40
N SER A 579 15.48 32.35 -56.07
CA SER A 579 16.50 33.23 -55.45
C SER A 579 16.83 33.00 -53.97
N SER A 580 16.22 32.05 -53.24
CA SER A 580 16.50 31.90 -51.78
C SER A 580 17.22 30.61 -51.36
N ARG A 581 17.58 29.72 -52.31
CA ARG A 581 18.02 28.33 -52.02
C ARG A 581 19.51 28.12 -51.72
N LYS A 582 20.33 29.16 -51.50
CA LYS A 582 21.79 28.99 -51.34
C LYS A 582 22.34 28.89 -49.90
N LYS A 583 21.53 29.06 -48.84
CA LYS A 583 22.00 28.87 -47.44
C LYS A 583 21.61 27.55 -46.76
N LEU A 584 20.71 26.77 -47.36
CA LEU A 584 20.22 25.49 -46.76
C LEU A 584 21.06 24.27 -47.14
N LYS A 585 21.94 24.37 -48.16
CA LYS A 585 22.67 23.22 -48.71
C LYS A 585 23.88 22.79 -47.86
N LYS A 586 24.37 23.67 -46.97
CA LYS A 586 25.60 23.44 -46.20
C LYS A 586 25.39 22.73 -44.85
N VAL A 587 24.13 22.48 -44.45
CA VAL A 587 23.79 21.79 -43.18
C VAL A 587 23.27 20.36 -43.44
N LEU A 588 23.08 19.98 -44.71
CA LEU A 588 22.48 18.70 -45.12
C LEU A 588 23.50 17.62 -45.52
N GLU A 589 24.80 17.93 -45.62
CA GLU A 589 25.82 16.94 -46.00
C GLU A 589 26.44 16.18 -44.81
N ASP A 590 26.25 16.63 -43.57
CA ASP A 590 26.89 16.02 -42.39
C ASP A 590 26.06 14.95 -41.65
N ILE A 591 24.84 14.63 -42.11
CA ILE A 591 23.97 13.65 -41.43
C ILE A 591 23.75 12.37 -42.26
N SER A 592 24.11 12.35 -43.55
CA SER A 592 23.84 11.22 -44.45
C SER A 592 25.04 10.31 -44.76
N ASN A 593 26.25 10.58 -44.27
CA ASN A 593 27.41 9.75 -44.56
C ASN A 593 27.97 9.04 -43.31
N SER A 594 27.49 7.83 -43.06
CA SER A 594 28.22 6.78 -42.34
C SER A 594 27.72 5.41 -42.79
N GLY A 595 28.49 4.70 -43.63
CA GLY A 595 28.24 3.29 -43.97
C GLY A 595 28.35 2.97 -45.46
N THR A 596 29.57 2.71 -45.91
CA THR A 596 30.01 2.39 -47.28
C THR A 596 29.78 0.94 -47.74
N HIS A 597 29.51 0.80 -49.05
CA HIS A 597 29.88 -0.28 -50.01
C HIS A 597 29.43 -1.75 -49.79
N ILE A 598 28.76 -2.34 -50.79
CA ILE A 598 29.31 -3.34 -51.76
C ILE A 598 28.27 -3.70 -52.86
N GLN A 599 28.77 -3.64 -54.10
CA GLN A 599 28.50 -4.37 -55.37
C GLN A 599 27.08 -4.64 -55.91
N ASN A 600 26.96 -4.28 -57.20
CA ASN A 600 26.03 -4.78 -58.20
C ASN A 600 26.05 -6.32 -58.30
N ASP A 601 24.87 -6.92 -58.50
CA ASP A 601 24.67 -7.86 -59.60
C ASP A 601 23.20 -7.91 -60.02
N GLY A 602 22.99 -8.20 -61.31
CA GLY A 602 21.76 -7.93 -62.04
C GLY A 602 20.68 -9.01 -62.02
N SER A 603 19.51 -8.57 -62.49
CA SER A 603 18.44 -9.31 -63.18
C SER A 603 17.74 -10.47 -62.47
N SER A 604 16.46 -10.28 -62.17
CA SER A 604 15.38 -11.01 -62.88
C SER A 604 14.02 -10.36 -62.60
N SER A 605 13.20 -10.34 -63.65
CA SER A 605 11.96 -9.60 -63.80
C SER A 605 10.73 -10.47 -63.53
N SER A 606 9.72 -9.81 -62.96
CA SER A 606 8.27 -10.06 -63.10
C SER A 606 7.63 -11.13 -62.18
N PRO A 607 6.31 -11.06 -61.88
CA PRO A 607 5.30 -10.10 -62.33
C PRO A 607 4.58 -9.31 -61.22
N THR A 608 4.03 -8.20 -61.68
CA THR A 608 3.08 -7.27 -61.08
C THR A 608 1.87 -7.93 -60.43
N ASP A 609 1.58 -7.53 -59.19
CA ASP A 609 0.21 -7.46 -58.67
C ASP A 609 -0.02 -6.00 -58.25
N ASP A 610 -0.71 -5.27 -59.11
CA ASP A 610 -1.17 -3.89 -58.91
C ASP A 610 -2.24 -3.89 -57.80
N GLN A 611 -1.79 -3.77 -56.55
CA GLN A 611 -2.57 -3.09 -55.52
C GLN A 611 -1.84 -1.79 -55.22
N THR A 612 -2.47 -0.68 -55.57
CA THR A 612 -1.98 0.67 -55.34
C THR A 612 -1.68 0.84 -53.84
N GLU A 613 -0.40 0.73 -53.44
CA GLU A 613 0.03 1.01 -52.06
C GLU A 613 -0.37 2.47 -51.74
N GLU A 614 -1.41 2.62 -50.92
CA GLU A 614 -1.88 3.91 -50.44
C GLU A 614 -0.71 4.62 -49.73
N ARG A 615 -0.29 5.78 -50.24
CA ARG A 615 0.89 6.47 -49.71
C ARG A 615 0.64 6.87 -48.26
N LEU A 616 1.62 6.66 -47.38
CA LEU A 616 1.51 6.94 -45.94
C LEU A 616 0.94 8.34 -45.61
N ILE A 617 1.26 9.34 -46.44
CA ILE A 617 0.86 10.73 -46.27
C ILE A 617 -0.63 10.99 -46.53
N ASP A 618 -1.29 10.11 -47.29
CA ASP A 618 -2.71 10.22 -47.63
C ASP A 618 -3.60 9.70 -46.48
N ASN A 619 -3.08 8.78 -45.66
CA ASN A 619 -3.77 8.30 -44.47
C ASN A 619 -3.56 9.26 -43.29
N HIS A 620 -4.44 10.26 -43.18
CA HIS A 620 -4.40 11.27 -42.12
C HIS A 620 -4.39 10.69 -40.70
N LYS A 621 -5.02 9.53 -40.47
CA LYS A 621 -5.04 8.86 -39.15
C LYS A 621 -3.64 8.40 -38.76
N ASN A 622 -2.94 7.76 -39.70
CA ASN A 622 -1.58 7.27 -39.48
C ASN A 622 -0.61 8.42 -39.23
N VAL A 623 -0.68 9.48 -40.05
CA VAL A 623 0.17 10.66 -39.89
C VAL A 623 -0.06 11.32 -38.52
N ALA A 624 -1.31 11.57 -38.12
CA ALA A 624 -1.60 12.21 -36.83
C ALA A 624 -1.17 11.37 -35.63
N ALA A 625 -1.36 10.04 -35.70
CA ALA A 625 -0.96 9.12 -34.62
C ALA A 625 0.56 9.03 -34.47
N LEU A 626 1.31 9.02 -35.58
CA LEU A 626 2.78 9.07 -35.56
C LEU A 626 3.30 10.37 -34.93
N ILE A 627 2.75 11.52 -35.31
CA ILE A 627 3.12 12.83 -34.75
C ILE A 627 2.80 12.89 -33.26
N SER A 628 1.61 12.42 -32.87
CA SER A 628 1.19 12.35 -31.46
C SER A 628 2.08 11.39 -30.65
N GLY A 629 2.53 10.30 -31.26
CA GLY A 629 3.52 9.38 -30.70
C GLY A 629 4.86 10.07 -30.45
N ALA A 630 5.39 10.77 -31.45
CA ALA A 630 6.63 11.53 -31.33
C ALA A 630 6.53 12.62 -30.24
N ALA A 631 5.42 13.35 -30.18
CA ALA A 631 5.16 14.33 -29.12
C ALA A 631 5.15 13.67 -27.73
N THR A 632 4.49 12.52 -27.59
CA THR A 632 4.42 11.78 -26.33
C THR A 632 5.81 11.33 -25.88
N LEU A 633 6.60 10.77 -26.80
CA LEU A 633 7.95 10.30 -26.51
C LEU A 633 8.87 11.45 -26.09
N TRP A 634 8.76 12.62 -26.72
CA TRP A 634 9.49 13.82 -26.31
C TRP A 634 9.10 14.26 -24.90
N VAL A 635 7.80 14.27 -24.56
CA VAL A 635 7.34 14.62 -23.20
C VAL A 635 7.88 13.66 -22.14
N ILE A 636 7.87 12.35 -22.41
CA ILE A 636 8.33 11.34 -21.44
C ILE A 636 9.83 11.48 -21.13
N PHE A 637 10.64 11.84 -22.13
CA PHE A 637 12.09 12.04 -22.02
C PHE A 637 12.48 13.52 -21.98
N SER A 638 11.57 14.41 -21.57
CA SER A 638 11.80 15.85 -21.72
C SER A 638 13.00 16.35 -20.93
N THR A 639 13.26 15.77 -19.75
CA THR A 639 14.39 16.12 -18.88
C THR A 639 15.74 15.72 -19.50
N GLU A 640 15.80 14.55 -20.11
CA GLU A 640 17.01 13.98 -20.70
C GLU A 640 17.31 14.59 -22.09
N LEU A 641 16.25 14.97 -22.82
CA LEU A 641 16.35 15.60 -24.15
C LEU A 641 16.57 17.12 -24.10
N GLN A 642 16.62 17.73 -22.91
CA GLN A 642 17.05 19.13 -22.72
C GLN A 642 18.55 19.34 -22.95
N ASN A 643 19.33 18.27 -23.19
CA ASN A 643 20.71 18.42 -23.63
C ASN A 643 20.77 19.25 -24.92
N LYS A 644 21.62 20.29 -24.92
CA LYS A 644 21.79 21.26 -26.01
C LYS A 644 21.90 20.58 -27.39
N LYS A 645 22.64 19.46 -27.49
CA LYS A 645 22.80 18.70 -28.73
C LYS A 645 21.47 18.18 -29.30
N TYR A 646 20.65 17.52 -28.48
CA TYR A 646 19.37 16.95 -28.92
C TYR A 646 18.30 18.03 -29.10
N GLN A 647 18.28 19.01 -28.20
CA GLN A 647 17.35 20.11 -28.22
C GLN A 647 17.49 20.99 -29.47
N ASP A 648 18.72 21.42 -29.80
CA ASP A 648 18.97 22.24 -30.99
C ASP A 648 18.58 21.48 -32.28
N ALA A 649 18.87 20.18 -32.34
CA ALA A 649 18.51 19.34 -33.48
C ALA A 649 16.98 19.20 -33.64
N LEU A 650 16.24 18.95 -32.55
CA LEU A 650 14.78 18.86 -32.58
C LEU A 650 14.13 20.20 -32.94
N TYR A 651 14.65 21.32 -32.44
CA TYR A 651 14.16 22.66 -32.80
C TYR A 651 14.41 22.98 -34.27
N ASN A 652 15.59 22.67 -34.80
CA ASN A 652 15.89 22.84 -36.22
C ASN A 652 14.99 21.99 -37.12
N LEU A 653 14.69 20.76 -36.71
CA LEU A 653 13.76 19.88 -37.43
C LEU A 653 12.33 20.44 -37.42
N ALA A 654 11.87 20.87 -36.25
CA ALA A 654 10.54 21.43 -36.06
C ALA A 654 10.32 22.76 -36.80
N HIS A 655 11.35 23.61 -36.85
CA HIS A 655 11.36 24.90 -37.57
C HIS A 655 10.97 24.73 -39.05
N VAL A 656 11.29 23.58 -39.66
CA VAL A 656 10.88 23.29 -41.04
C VAL A 656 9.64 22.41 -41.12
N PHE A 657 9.47 21.47 -40.19
CA PHE A 657 8.34 20.55 -40.18
C PHE A 657 7.00 21.28 -39.97
N ILE A 658 6.89 22.08 -38.90
CA ILE A 658 5.61 22.66 -38.45
C ILE A 658 4.94 23.55 -39.52
N PRO A 659 5.62 24.54 -40.15
CA PRO A 659 4.95 25.42 -41.11
C PRO A 659 4.41 24.66 -42.33
N SER A 660 5.18 23.69 -42.85
CA SER A 660 4.79 22.91 -44.03
C SER A 660 3.57 22.01 -43.77
N PHE A 661 3.47 21.41 -42.59
CA PHE A 661 2.37 20.53 -42.23
C PHE A 661 1.10 21.31 -41.87
N LEU A 662 1.22 22.42 -41.13
CA LEU A 662 0.05 23.26 -40.81
C LEU A 662 -0.61 23.84 -42.06
N LEU A 663 0.20 24.18 -43.08
CA LEU A 663 -0.32 24.70 -44.35
C LEU A 663 -1.06 23.63 -45.15
N HIS A 664 -0.47 22.43 -45.30
CA HIS A 664 -1.03 21.38 -46.16
C HIS A 664 -2.24 20.68 -45.53
N PHE A 665 -2.25 20.50 -44.20
CA PHE A 665 -3.25 19.67 -43.51
C PHE A 665 -4.33 20.48 -42.77
N LYS A 666 -4.53 21.75 -43.10
CA LYS A 666 -5.51 22.62 -42.41
C LYS A 666 -6.89 21.94 -42.31
N ASN A 667 -7.54 22.06 -41.14
CA ASN A 667 -8.85 21.46 -40.82
C ASN A 667 -8.89 19.91 -40.79
N THR A 668 -7.74 19.23 -40.69
CA THR A 668 -7.68 17.78 -40.52
C THR A 668 -7.18 17.38 -39.13
N LEU A 669 -7.33 16.12 -38.73
CA LEU A 669 -6.75 15.59 -37.49
C LEU A 669 -5.20 15.73 -37.43
N VAL A 670 -4.51 15.76 -38.58
CA VAL A 670 -3.06 15.99 -38.64
C VAL A 670 -2.72 17.40 -38.18
N TYR A 671 -3.56 18.39 -38.52
CA TYR A 671 -3.39 19.79 -38.09
C TYR A 671 -3.28 19.91 -36.57
N TYR A 672 -4.23 19.31 -35.84
CA TYR A 672 -4.26 19.35 -34.38
C TYR A 672 -3.10 18.55 -33.76
N ALA A 673 -2.71 17.42 -34.36
CA ALA A 673 -1.52 16.67 -33.91
C ALA A 673 -0.24 17.52 -34.05
N VAL A 674 -0.11 18.29 -35.13
CA VAL A 674 1.02 19.21 -35.35
C VAL A 674 0.98 20.39 -34.38
N ILE A 675 -0.20 20.94 -34.07
CA ILE A 675 -0.36 21.99 -33.04
C ILE A 675 0.11 21.48 -31.68
N ASN A 676 -0.34 20.30 -31.27
CA ASN A 676 0.07 19.70 -30.00
C ASN A 676 1.58 19.44 -29.97
N PHE A 677 2.18 18.94 -31.07
CA PHE A 677 3.63 18.80 -31.19
C PHE A 677 4.36 20.15 -31.10
N ALA A 678 3.83 21.20 -31.75
CA ALA A 678 4.39 22.55 -31.71
C ALA A 678 4.34 23.17 -30.30
N SER A 679 3.39 22.77 -29.46
CA SER A 679 3.28 23.25 -28.07
C SER A 679 4.49 22.89 -27.20
N LEU A 680 5.27 21.87 -27.59
CA LEU A 680 6.50 21.46 -26.89
C LEU A 680 7.67 22.41 -27.12
N ILE A 681 7.51 23.38 -28.02
CA ILE A 681 8.57 24.25 -28.49
C ILE A 681 8.30 25.68 -28.03
N PRO A 682 9.31 26.37 -27.47
CA PRO A 682 9.21 27.77 -27.12
C PRO A 682 8.74 28.66 -28.27
N ILE A 683 7.81 29.58 -27.99
CA ILE A 683 7.17 30.42 -29.01
C ILE A 683 8.16 31.35 -29.71
N ASN A 684 9.25 31.77 -29.05
CA ASN A 684 10.30 32.61 -29.63
C ASN A 684 11.06 31.91 -30.78
N ILE A 685 11.07 30.57 -30.80
CA ILE A 685 11.68 29.78 -31.88
C ILE A 685 10.70 29.60 -33.05
N LEU A 686 9.39 29.50 -32.75
CA LEU A 686 8.35 29.29 -33.76
C LEU A 686 7.88 30.58 -34.46
N ALA A 687 7.83 31.70 -33.74
CA ALA A 687 7.30 32.97 -34.24
C ALA A 687 7.91 33.46 -35.59
N PRO A 688 9.22 33.27 -35.88
CA PRO A 688 9.80 33.67 -37.16
C PRO A 688 9.30 32.86 -38.37
N VAL A 689 8.74 31.67 -38.16
CA VAL A 689 8.40 30.72 -39.24
C VAL A 689 6.97 30.23 -39.23
N SER A 690 6.21 30.48 -38.16
CA SER A 690 4.83 30.06 -38.05
C SER A 690 4.00 31.06 -37.26
N THR A 691 2.79 31.31 -37.75
CA THR A 691 1.75 32.08 -37.06
C THR A 691 0.82 31.17 -36.25
N VAL A 692 1.23 29.93 -35.93
CA VAL A 692 0.39 28.88 -35.30
C VAL A 692 -0.36 29.37 -34.07
N ALA A 693 0.27 30.14 -33.20
CA ALA A 693 -0.37 30.66 -32.00
C ALA A 693 -1.48 31.69 -32.34
N GLY A 694 -1.26 32.52 -33.38
CA GLY A 694 -2.30 33.42 -33.91
C GLY A 694 -3.42 32.66 -34.63
N ALA A 695 -3.10 31.57 -35.32
CA ALA A 695 -4.09 30.70 -35.95
C ALA A 695 -4.98 30.02 -34.89
N CYS A 696 -4.41 29.53 -33.79
CA CYS A 696 -5.16 28.90 -32.70
C CYS A 696 -6.22 29.85 -32.10
N ILE A 697 -5.86 31.11 -31.82
CA ILE A 697 -6.82 32.08 -31.27
C ILE A 697 -7.86 32.51 -32.31
N SER A 698 -7.49 32.60 -33.59
CA SER A 698 -8.44 32.87 -34.67
C SER A 698 -9.47 31.76 -34.82
N GLU A 699 -9.01 30.50 -34.75
CA GLU A 699 -9.88 29.33 -34.82
C GLU A 699 -10.80 29.25 -33.61
N LEU A 700 -10.30 29.54 -32.40
CA LEU A 700 -11.15 29.66 -31.20
C LEU A 700 -12.28 30.68 -31.37
N LYS A 701 -12.05 31.82 -32.04
CA LYS A 701 -13.12 32.81 -32.32
C LYS A 701 -14.21 32.26 -33.24
N GLU A 702 -13.84 31.38 -34.17
CA GLU A 702 -14.74 30.75 -35.14
C GLU A 702 -15.44 29.50 -34.59
N THR A 703 -15.04 28.98 -33.42
CA THR A 703 -15.66 27.79 -32.82
C THR A 703 -17.15 27.94 -32.53
N THR A 704 -17.86 26.81 -32.54
CA THR A 704 -19.30 26.73 -32.28
C THR A 704 -19.56 25.84 -31.07
N GLU A 705 -20.78 25.83 -30.55
CA GLU A 705 -21.14 24.96 -29.43
C GLU A 705 -20.97 23.46 -29.75
N LYS A 706 -21.05 23.08 -31.03
CA LYS A 706 -20.83 21.69 -31.49
C LYS A 706 -19.36 21.29 -31.59
N THR A 707 -18.42 22.21 -31.34
CA THR A 707 -16.98 21.91 -31.44
C THR A 707 -16.57 20.86 -30.38
N PRO A 708 -15.89 19.76 -30.77
CA PRO A 708 -15.42 18.73 -29.84
C PRO A 708 -14.47 19.29 -28.78
N GLU A 709 -14.59 18.79 -27.56
CA GLU A 709 -13.76 19.24 -26.43
C GLU A 709 -12.27 18.96 -26.64
N ASP A 710 -11.91 17.87 -27.32
CA ASP A 710 -10.52 17.53 -27.66
C ASP A 710 -9.84 18.61 -28.52
N VAL A 711 -10.59 19.23 -29.43
CA VAL A 711 -10.12 20.34 -30.27
C VAL A 711 -9.88 21.57 -29.41
N LEU A 712 -10.84 21.93 -28.54
CA LEU A 712 -10.69 23.06 -27.61
C LEU A 712 -9.48 22.88 -26.69
N LYS A 713 -9.34 21.70 -26.08
CA LYS A 713 -8.17 21.35 -25.24
C LYS A 713 -6.87 21.47 -26.00
N CYS A 714 -6.79 20.97 -27.24
CA CYS A 714 -5.59 21.07 -28.07
C CYS A 714 -5.18 22.53 -28.29
N LEU A 715 -6.11 23.40 -28.69
CA LEU A 715 -5.85 24.81 -28.97
C LEU A 715 -5.48 25.58 -27.68
N ILE A 716 -6.29 25.42 -26.62
CA ILE A 716 -6.10 26.12 -25.34
C ILE A 716 -4.80 25.69 -24.67
N PHE A 717 -4.51 24.39 -24.60
CA PHE A 717 -3.32 23.89 -23.89
C PHE A 717 -2.05 24.32 -24.62
N SER A 718 -2.10 24.40 -25.95
CA SER A 718 -1.00 24.89 -26.78
C SER A 718 -0.76 26.39 -26.58
N LEU A 719 -1.82 27.21 -26.54
CA LEU A 719 -1.74 28.63 -26.20
C LEU A 719 -1.17 28.85 -24.78
N CYS A 720 -1.59 28.05 -23.81
CA CYS A 720 -1.02 28.07 -22.46
C CYS A 720 0.47 27.68 -22.44
N ALA A 721 0.88 26.68 -23.24
CA ALA A 721 2.29 26.29 -23.36
C ALA A 721 3.17 27.42 -23.92
N TRP A 722 2.59 28.29 -24.75
CA TRP A 722 3.24 29.49 -25.28
C TRP A 722 3.06 30.75 -24.41
N ASN A 723 2.54 30.61 -23.17
CA ASN A 723 2.21 31.72 -22.26
C ASN A 723 1.20 32.75 -22.83
N ARG A 724 0.33 32.32 -23.75
CA ARG A 724 -0.74 33.14 -24.36
C ARG A 724 -2.13 32.81 -23.83
N GLY A 725 -2.23 32.15 -22.68
CA GLY A 725 -3.51 31.79 -22.07
C GLY A 725 -4.39 33.00 -21.68
N HIS A 726 -3.79 34.17 -21.45
CA HIS A 726 -4.53 35.42 -21.21
C HIS A 726 -5.45 35.82 -22.37
N GLU A 727 -5.08 35.50 -23.62
CA GLU A 727 -5.93 35.79 -24.79
C GLU A 727 -7.22 34.97 -24.81
N VAL A 728 -7.20 33.78 -24.19
CA VAL A 728 -8.39 32.93 -24.01
C VAL A 728 -9.31 33.54 -22.96
N ILE A 729 -8.75 34.09 -21.88
CA ILE A 729 -9.49 34.82 -20.83
C ILE A 729 -10.15 36.07 -21.43
N ASP A 730 -9.38 36.88 -22.18
CA ASP A 730 -9.88 38.10 -22.84
C ASP A 730 -11.06 37.77 -23.79
N LEU A 731 -10.94 36.69 -24.58
CA LEU A 731 -12.01 36.23 -25.47
C LEU A 731 -13.25 35.78 -24.71
N ALA A 732 -13.08 35.03 -23.62
CA ALA A 732 -14.19 34.59 -22.78
C ALA A 732 -14.90 35.79 -22.12
N MET A 733 -14.15 36.76 -21.60
CA MET A 733 -14.71 38.01 -21.05
C MET A 733 -15.45 38.82 -22.11
N GLU A 734 -14.92 38.93 -23.34
CA GLU A 734 -15.60 39.61 -24.45
C GLU A 734 -16.97 38.99 -24.74
N TRP A 735 -17.05 37.66 -24.81
CA TRP A 735 -18.29 36.93 -25.06
C TRP A 735 -19.29 37.02 -23.91
N LEU A 736 -18.84 36.94 -22.65
CA LEU A 736 -19.71 37.11 -21.48
C LEU A 736 -20.24 38.55 -21.35
N ASN A 737 -19.38 39.54 -21.58
CA ASN A 737 -19.73 40.95 -21.47
C ASN A 737 -20.79 41.36 -22.51
N TYR A 738 -20.81 40.71 -23.67
CA TYR A 738 -21.89 40.89 -24.64
C TYR A 738 -23.25 40.46 -24.05
N GLY A 739 -23.34 39.29 -23.41
CA GLY A 739 -24.55 38.81 -22.75
C GLY A 739 -24.97 39.71 -21.58
N PHE A 740 -24.03 40.08 -20.71
CA PHE A 740 -24.32 40.90 -19.53
C PHE A 740 -24.85 42.31 -19.89
N ARG A 741 -24.41 42.88 -21.01
CA ARG A 741 -24.88 44.20 -21.50
C ARG A 741 -26.34 44.22 -21.94
N LEU A 742 -26.90 43.07 -22.35
CA LEU A 742 -28.30 42.99 -22.75
C LEU A 742 -29.25 43.16 -21.55
N HIS A 743 -28.75 43.05 -20.32
CA HIS A 743 -29.51 43.15 -19.07
C HIS A 743 -29.06 44.33 -18.18
N ASP A 744 -28.67 45.43 -18.82
CA ASP A 744 -28.34 46.73 -18.21
C ASP A 744 -27.17 46.72 -17.19
N LEU A 745 -26.20 45.82 -17.36
CA LEU A 745 -24.96 45.80 -16.55
C LEU A 745 -23.81 46.56 -17.23
N SER A 746 -24.12 47.63 -17.96
CA SER A 746 -23.14 48.46 -18.66
C SER A 746 -22.15 49.16 -17.71
N ASP A 747 -22.59 49.47 -16.47
CA ASP A 747 -21.94 50.46 -15.60
C ASP A 747 -21.41 49.94 -14.25
N SER A 748 -21.27 48.63 -14.06
CA SER A 748 -20.62 48.10 -12.85
C SER A 748 -19.10 48.36 -12.89
N ILE A 749 -18.59 49.02 -11.84
CA ILE A 749 -17.21 49.49 -11.62
C ILE A 749 -16.21 48.32 -11.68
N VAL A 750 -15.68 48.00 -12.86
CA VAL A 750 -14.48 47.15 -13.06
C VAL A 750 -13.77 47.65 -14.32
N PRO A 751 -12.43 47.78 -14.33
CA PRO A 751 -11.73 48.50 -15.41
C PRO A 751 -11.85 47.74 -16.73
N VAL A 752 -12.72 48.23 -17.62
CA VAL A 752 -12.58 47.97 -19.04
C VAL A 752 -11.25 48.61 -19.44
N ARG A 753 -10.24 47.81 -19.78
CA ARG A 753 -8.99 48.31 -20.38
C ARG A 753 -9.36 49.40 -21.40
N LYS A 754 -9.00 50.65 -21.14
CA LYS A 754 -8.80 51.63 -22.21
C LYS A 754 -7.58 51.14 -22.98
N THR A 755 -7.76 50.15 -23.86
CA THR A 755 -6.71 49.70 -24.75
C THR A 755 -6.29 50.91 -25.59
N ARG A 756 -5.21 51.57 -25.19
CA ARG A 756 -4.37 52.36 -26.09
C ARG A 756 -3.70 51.39 -27.05
N ARG A 757 -4.46 50.90 -28.03
CA ARG A 757 -3.93 50.44 -29.31
C ARG A 757 -4.70 51.17 -30.39
N THR A 758 -3.98 52.07 -31.04
CA THR A 758 -4.39 52.80 -32.23
C THR A 758 -5.08 51.87 -33.23
N ARG A 759 -6.27 52.31 -33.67
CA ARG A 759 -7.09 51.81 -34.78
C ARG A 759 -6.42 50.72 -35.65
N LYS A 760 -6.90 49.49 -35.57
CA LYS A 760 -6.93 48.55 -36.71
C LYS A 760 -8.29 47.86 -36.79
N VAL A 761 -8.95 48.12 -37.91
CA VAL A 761 -10.12 47.47 -38.54
C VAL A 761 -11.01 46.62 -37.61
N ARG A 762 -12.14 47.19 -37.19
CA ARG A 762 -13.27 46.44 -36.64
C ARG A 762 -13.84 45.54 -37.75
N PHE A 763 -13.64 44.23 -37.64
CA PHE A 763 -14.62 43.28 -38.19
C PHE A 763 -15.89 43.37 -37.32
N LYS A 764 -17.06 43.13 -37.92
CA LYS A 764 -18.41 43.27 -37.33
C LYS A 764 -18.51 42.72 -35.88
N PRO A 765 -19.40 43.25 -35.03
CA PRO A 765 -19.61 42.70 -33.69
C PRO A 765 -20.02 41.22 -33.83
N ASN A 766 -19.15 40.31 -33.40
CA ASN A 766 -19.53 38.92 -33.26
C ASN A 766 -20.62 38.85 -32.19
N VAL A 767 -21.71 38.14 -32.50
CA VAL A 767 -22.70 37.73 -31.50
C VAL A 767 -21.92 37.08 -30.35
N GLY A 768 -22.15 37.52 -29.11
CA GLY A 768 -21.51 36.92 -27.95
C GLY A 768 -21.82 35.42 -27.85
N LYS A 769 -20.90 34.64 -27.29
CA LYS A 769 -21.09 33.19 -27.08
C LYS A 769 -20.87 32.82 -25.60
N PRO A 770 -21.77 33.22 -24.66
CA PRO A 770 -21.54 33.03 -23.22
C PRO A 770 -21.34 31.57 -22.80
N PHE A 771 -22.14 30.64 -23.32
CA PHE A 771 -21.97 29.21 -23.03
C PHE A 771 -20.60 28.67 -23.48
N LEU A 772 -20.13 29.09 -24.65
CA LEU A 772 -18.82 28.70 -25.14
C LEU A 772 -17.69 29.35 -24.32
N ALA A 773 -17.87 30.58 -23.85
CA ALA A 773 -16.92 31.24 -22.94
C ALA A 773 -16.71 30.42 -21.65
N ILE A 774 -17.81 29.91 -21.08
CA ILE A 774 -17.82 29.02 -19.92
C ILE A 774 -17.05 27.72 -20.21
N ARG A 775 -17.25 27.10 -21.38
CA ARG A 775 -16.47 25.93 -21.82
C ARG A 775 -14.98 26.20 -22.01
N LEU A 776 -14.62 27.37 -22.56
CA LEU A 776 -13.22 27.77 -22.71
C LEU A 776 -12.55 27.92 -21.34
N LEU A 777 -13.23 28.55 -20.38
CA LEU A 777 -12.73 28.73 -19.02
C LEU A 777 -12.59 27.40 -18.27
N ASP A 778 -13.52 26.45 -18.44
CA ASP A 778 -13.37 25.08 -17.87
C ASP A 778 -12.12 24.40 -18.42
N CYS A 779 -11.97 24.35 -19.74
CA CYS A 779 -10.78 23.75 -20.36
C CYS A 779 -9.48 24.41 -19.87
N LEU A 780 -9.52 25.73 -19.63
CA LEU A 780 -8.38 26.50 -19.18
C LEU A 780 -8.00 26.21 -17.72
N LEU A 781 -8.98 26.20 -16.82
CA LEU A 781 -8.78 26.14 -15.36
C LEU A 781 -8.77 24.70 -14.81
N ASP A 782 -9.46 23.75 -15.45
CA ASP A 782 -9.49 22.35 -15.00
C ASP A 782 -8.15 21.62 -15.19
N ASN A 783 -7.22 22.21 -15.96
CA ASN A 783 -5.87 21.66 -16.16
C ASN A 783 -4.85 22.33 -15.24
N TYR A 784 -4.35 21.58 -14.25
CA TYR A 784 -3.36 22.05 -13.27
C TYR A 784 -2.11 22.71 -13.89
N LEU A 785 -1.60 22.22 -15.02
CA LEU A 785 -0.41 22.81 -15.67
C LEU A 785 -0.74 24.17 -16.29
N ASN A 786 -1.92 24.32 -16.88
CA ASN A 786 -2.38 25.58 -17.44
C ASN A 786 -2.68 26.59 -16.34
N GLU A 787 -3.41 26.17 -15.31
CA GLU A 787 -3.71 26.97 -14.12
C GLU A 787 -2.41 27.52 -13.50
N ARG A 788 -1.42 26.65 -13.23
CA ARG A 788 -0.12 27.08 -12.69
C ARG A 788 0.60 28.09 -13.58
N ARG A 789 0.57 27.91 -14.91
CA ARG A 789 1.17 28.85 -15.87
C ARG A 789 0.47 30.21 -15.82
N LEU A 790 -0.87 30.23 -15.78
CA LEU A 790 -1.67 31.45 -15.68
C LEU A 790 -1.43 32.18 -14.36
N ILE A 791 -1.43 31.47 -13.23
CA ILE A 791 -1.13 32.04 -11.90
C ILE A 791 0.28 32.65 -11.86
N THR A 792 1.25 32.05 -12.57
CA THR A 792 2.65 32.51 -12.58
C THR A 792 2.90 33.67 -13.56
N LYS A 793 2.25 33.67 -14.73
CA LYS A 793 2.58 34.58 -15.86
C LYS A 793 1.45 35.54 -16.25
N SER A 794 0.23 35.31 -15.78
CA SER A 794 -0.98 36.05 -16.18
C SER A 794 -1.94 36.25 -15.00
N TYR A 795 -1.40 36.40 -13.79
CA TYR A 795 -2.18 36.59 -12.56
C TYR A 795 -3.19 37.75 -12.66
N ASN A 796 -2.75 38.89 -13.20
CA ASN A 796 -3.59 40.08 -13.33
C ASN A 796 -4.83 39.84 -14.20
N CYS A 797 -4.71 39.03 -15.26
CA CYS A 797 -5.87 38.69 -16.10
C CYS A 797 -6.87 37.78 -15.37
N LEU A 798 -6.40 36.90 -14.48
CA LEU A 798 -7.29 36.10 -13.63
C LEU A 798 -7.97 36.97 -12.56
N TYR A 799 -7.25 37.95 -12.01
CA TYR A 799 -7.82 38.94 -11.08
C TYR A 799 -8.89 39.81 -11.77
N GLU A 800 -8.61 40.30 -12.97
CA GLU A 800 -9.57 41.03 -13.81
C GLU A 800 -10.81 40.16 -14.11
N LEU A 801 -10.63 38.88 -14.43
CA LEU A 801 -11.72 37.93 -14.62
C LEU A 801 -12.57 37.76 -13.34
N TYR A 802 -11.94 37.64 -12.17
CA TYR A 802 -12.64 37.54 -10.89
C TYR A 802 -13.51 38.78 -10.63
N LYS A 803 -12.93 39.98 -10.76
CA LYS A 803 -13.68 41.23 -10.59
C LYS A 803 -14.78 41.38 -11.64
N PHE A 804 -14.52 40.98 -12.89
CA PHE A 804 -15.51 40.99 -13.95
C PHE A 804 -16.71 40.08 -13.63
N LEU A 805 -16.47 38.89 -13.08
CA LEU A 805 -17.51 37.93 -12.75
C LEU A 805 -18.35 38.32 -11.53
N ASP A 806 -17.93 39.27 -10.69
CA ASP A 806 -18.70 39.73 -9.52
C ASP A 806 -20.11 40.24 -9.88
N ARG A 807 -20.30 40.72 -11.11
CA ARG A 807 -21.60 41.08 -11.70
C ARG A 807 -22.64 39.95 -11.66
N ILE A 808 -22.20 38.70 -11.52
CA ILE A 808 -23.09 37.55 -11.40
C ILE A 808 -24.02 37.65 -10.21
N LYS A 809 -23.62 38.34 -9.12
CA LYS A 809 -24.47 38.57 -7.95
C LYS A 809 -25.77 39.28 -8.34
N ILE A 810 -25.64 40.39 -9.05
CA ILE A 810 -26.78 41.20 -9.52
C ILE A 810 -27.65 40.41 -10.51
N LEU A 811 -27.03 39.61 -11.39
CA LEU A 811 -27.78 38.76 -12.33
C LEU A 811 -28.58 37.67 -11.61
N LEU A 812 -28.01 37.05 -10.58
CA LEU A 812 -28.72 36.05 -9.77
C LEU A 812 -29.87 36.68 -9.00
N GLU A 813 -29.67 37.85 -8.38
CA GLU A 813 -30.75 38.61 -7.73
C GLU A 813 -31.89 38.91 -8.72
N LYS A 814 -31.58 39.50 -9.89
CA LYS A 814 -32.57 39.76 -10.94
C LYS A 814 -33.28 38.49 -11.42
N ARG A 815 -32.57 37.37 -11.56
CA ARG A 815 -33.12 36.06 -11.98
C ARG A 815 -34.08 35.49 -10.94
N PHE A 816 -33.74 35.59 -9.66
CA PHE A 816 -34.57 35.09 -8.56
C PHE A 816 -35.78 35.99 -8.31
N SER A 817 -35.63 37.32 -8.38
CA SER A 817 -36.77 38.25 -8.27
C SER A 817 -37.74 38.16 -9.46
N ARG A 818 -37.26 37.74 -10.64
CA ARG A 818 -38.09 37.55 -11.85
C ARG A 818 -38.84 36.21 -11.88
N GLY A 819 -38.38 35.18 -11.18
CA GLY A 819 -38.95 33.82 -11.23
C GLY A 819 -38.57 33.00 -12.48
N ALA A 820 -38.34 33.63 -13.64
CA ALA A 820 -38.03 32.93 -14.91
C ALA A 820 -36.62 33.22 -15.50
N PRO A 821 -36.06 32.32 -16.35
CA PRO A 821 -34.79 32.51 -17.07
C PRO A 821 -34.75 33.80 -17.92
N PHE A 822 -33.54 34.33 -18.19
CA PHE A 822 -33.39 35.59 -18.91
C PHE A 822 -33.79 35.49 -20.39
N ASP A 823 -32.99 34.76 -21.17
CA ASP A 823 -33.11 34.53 -22.61
C ASP A 823 -32.24 33.33 -23.03
N ASP A 824 -32.25 32.99 -24.32
CA ASP A 824 -31.47 31.87 -24.89
C ASP A 824 -29.94 32.05 -24.78
N LEU A 825 -29.46 33.26 -24.50
CA LEU A 825 -28.04 33.60 -24.45
C LEU A 825 -27.49 33.56 -23.00
N LEU A 826 -28.28 33.98 -22.03
CA LEU A 826 -28.02 33.90 -20.58
C LEU A 826 -28.96 32.89 -19.91
N THR A 827 -28.80 31.62 -20.28
CA THR A 827 -29.52 30.53 -19.64
C THR A 827 -29.05 30.31 -18.20
N ASP A 828 -29.86 29.60 -17.40
CA ASP A 828 -29.50 29.20 -16.04
C ASP A 828 -28.19 28.41 -15.99
N GLU A 829 -27.86 27.63 -17.04
CA GLU A 829 -26.57 26.94 -17.16
C GLU A 829 -25.38 27.90 -17.29
N VAL A 830 -25.55 28.99 -18.05
CA VAL A 830 -24.52 30.03 -18.20
C VAL A 830 -24.33 30.78 -16.89
N LEU A 831 -25.42 31.16 -16.21
CA LEU A 831 -25.36 31.83 -14.90
C LEU A 831 -24.70 30.95 -13.84
N TYR A 832 -25.12 29.68 -13.74
CA TYR A 832 -24.49 28.69 -12.87
C TYR A 832 -23.01 28.52 -13.21
N GLY A 833 -22.69 28.47 -14.51
CA GLY A 833 -21.34 28.41 -15.03
C GLY A 833 -20.49 29.58 -14.54
N CYS A 834 -20.94 30.82 -14.75
CA CYS A 834 -20.30 32.05 -14.27
C CYS A 834 -20.11 32.03 -12.75
N TYR A 835 -21.17 31.68 -12.01
CA TYR A 835 -21.16 31.67 -10.55
C TYR A 835 -20.16 30.66 -9.99
N LYS A 836 -20.06 29.47 -10.60
CA LYS A 836 -19.05 28.45 -10.24
C LYS A 836 -17.63 29.00 -10.37
N ARG A 837 -17.31 29.72 -11.47
CA ARG A 837 -15.95 30.28 -11.66
C ARG A 837 -15.70 31.44 -10.71
N TYR A 838 -16.70 32.29 -10.50
CA TYR A 838 -16.62 33.38 -9.54
C TYR A 838 -16.25 32.87 -8.14
N LEU A 839 -16.90 31.81 -7.68
CA LEU A 839 -16.62 31.19 -6.37
C LEU A 839 -15.26 30.46 -6.32
N LEU A 840 -14.79 29.91 -7.43
CA LEU A 840 -13.53 29.15 -7.51
C LEU A 840 -12.29 30.07 -7.54
N LEU A 841 -12.36 31.18 -8.26
CA LEU A 841 -11.22 32.06 -8.53
C LEU A 841 -10.53 32.62 -7.28
N PRO A 842 -11.22 33.01 -6.18
CA PRO A 842 -10.56 33.42 -4.93
C PRO A 842 -9.56 32.39 -4.39
N SER A 843 -9.90 31.09 -4.49
CA SER A 843 -9.03 30.00 -4.05
C SER A 843 -7.81 29.84 -4.97
N CYS A 844 -7.98 30.00 -6.29
CA CYS A 844 -6.86 30.01 -7.25
C CYS A 844 -5.96 31.24 -7.10
N LEU A 845 -6.53 32.38 -6.71
CA LEU A 845 -5.86 33.67 -6.55
C LEU A 845 -5.33 33.91 -5.13
N HIS A 846 -5.56 32.98 -4.18
CA HIS A 846 -5.21 33.15 -2.78
C HIS A 846 -3.73 33.54 -2.60
N ARG A 847 -3.50 34.79 -2.21
CA ARG A 847 -2.19 35.40 -1.94
C ARG A 847 -2.34 36.46 -0.85
N PRO A 848 -2.19 36.09 0.43
CA PRO A 848 -2.29 37.03 1.55
C PRO A 848 -1.10 38.01 1.66
N GLN A 849 -0.10 37.91 0.77
CA GLN A 849 1.03 38.83 0.63
C GLN A 849 1.06 39.45 -0.78
N GLN A 850 1.60 40.66 -0.94
CA GLN A 850 1.66 41.39 -2.23
C GLN A 850 2.36 40.59 -3.34
N ALA A 851 1.80 40.63 -4.56
CA ALA A 851 2.29 39.88 -5.70
C ALA A 851 3.65 40.40 -6.24
N PRO A 852 4.55 39.52 -6.75
CA PRO A 852 5.90 39.90 -7.20
C PRO A 852 5.98 40.80 -8.44
N ASP A 853 4.89 41.00 -9.19
CA ASP A 853 4.84 41.79 -10.43
C ASP A 853 3.92 43.04 -10.34
N SER A 854 3.54 43.46 -9.13
CA SER A 854 2.62 44.60 -8.90
C SER A 854 3.12 45.92 -9.51
N ALA A 855 4.44 46.10 -9.66
CA ALA A 855 5.03 47.33 -10.21
C ALA A 855 4.64 47.64 -11.67
N SER A 856 4.45 46.63 -12.53
CA SER A 856 4.08 46.84 -13.94
C SER A 856 2.57 47.10 -14.12
N PHE A 857 1.74 46.45 -13.30
CA PHE A 857 0.29 46.64 -13.29
C PHE A 857 -0.14 47.97 -12.66
N ILE A 858 0.51 48.37 -11.55
CA ILE A 858 0.33 49.68 -10.93
C ILE A 858 0.68 50.81 -11.90
N ALA A 859 1.71 50.62 -12.74
CA ALA A 859 2.10 51.59 -13.76
C ALA A 859 1.08 51.73 -14.91
N GLU A 860 0.32 50.68 -15.26
CA GLU A 860 -0.67 50.71 -16.34
C GLU A 860 -2.08 51.11 -15.88
N THR A 861 -2.47 50.75 -14.65
CA THR A 861 -3.85 50.91 -14.15
C THR A 861 -3.99 51.92 -13.03
N GLY A 862 -2.90 52.28 -12.34
CA GLY A 862 -2.92 53.15 -11.16
C GLY A 862 -3.38 52.47 -9.86
N GLU A 863 -3.78 51.20 -9.91
CA GLU A 863 -4.28 50.41 -8.77
C GLU A 863 -3.38 49.19 -8.53
N SER A 864 -3.07 48.89 -7.26
CA SER A 864 -2.46 47.61 -6.90
C SER A 864 -3.53 46.53 -6.90
N PRO A 865 -3.30 45.31 -7.43
CA PRO A 865 -4.18 44.19 -7.14
C PRO A 865 -4.18 44.00 -5.62
N ASP A 866 -5.34 44.03 -4.99
CA ASP A 866 -5.45 43.77 -3.56
C ASP A 866 -5.00 42.34 -3.25
N ALA A 867 -4.45 42.12 -2.05
CA ALA A 867 -4.16 40.78 -1.57
C ALA A 867 -5.47 39.99 -1.44
N ILE A 868 -5.67 38.98 -2.30
CA ILE A 868 -6.85 38.12 -2.22
C ILE A 868 -6.63 37.09 -1.12
N ASN A 869 -7.49 37.12 -0.11
CA ASN A 869 -7.62 36.04 0.85
C ASN A 869 -8.94 35.30 0.60
N ALA A 870 -8.84 34.08 0.06
CA ALA A 870 -9.97 33.21 -0.22
C ALA A 870 -10.96 33.05 0.95
N SER A 871 -10.50 32.96 2.21
CA SER A 871 -11.40 32.85 3.37
C SER A 871 -12.22 34.12 3.54
N LYS A 872 -11.56 35.29 3.50
CA LYS A 872 -12.20 36.60 3.66
C LYS A 872 -13.21 36.88 2.56
N GLU A 873 -12.83 36.68 1.30
CA GLU A 873 -13.74 36.87 0.15
C GLU A 873 -14.94 35.92 0.24
N SER A 874 -14.73 34.68 0.67
CA SER A 874 -15.81 33.71 0.84
C SER A 874 -16.76 34.07 2.00
N VAL A 875 -16.27 34.68 3.08
CA VAL A 875 -17.11 35.20 4.19
C VAL A 875 -17.96 36.39 3.75
N GLU A 876 -17.36 37.32 3.00
CA GLU A 876 -18.10 38.45 2.43
C GLU A 876 -19.21 37.94 1.49
N HIS A 877 -18.88 36.98 0.64
CA HIS A 877 -19.85 36.35 -0.23
C HIS A 877 -20.92 35.58 0.54
N LEU A 878 -20.57 34.87 1.62
CA LEU A 878 -21.54 34.19 2.49
C LEU A 878 -22.54 35.17 3.12
N THR A 879 -22.09 36.37 3.47
CA THR A 879 -22.95 37.44 4.01
C THR A 879 -24.00 37.83 2.97
N TRP A 880 -23.58 37.99 1.71
CA TRP A 880 -24.49 38.21 0.58
C TRP A 880 -25.40 37.02 0.30
N VAL A 881 -24.91 35.77 0.34
CA VAL A 881 -25.75 34.58 0.16
C VAL A 881 -26.85 34.52 1.22
N THR A 882 -26.51 34.80 2.47
CA THR A 882 -27.44 34.76 3.60
C THR A 882 -28.46 35.91 3.54
N GLY A 883 -28.04 37.10 3.09
CA GLY A 883 -28.89 38.29 3.02
C GLY A 883 -29.71 38.44 1.73
N SER A 884 -29.29 37.84 0.61
CA SER A 884 -29.98 37.97 -0.69
C SER A 884 -30.55 36.64 -1.18
N LEU A 885 -29.72 35.59 -1.27
CA LEU A 885 -30.15 34.31 -1.86
C LEU A 885 -31.10 33.53 -0.95
N MET A 886 -30.83 33.49 0.35
CA MET A 886 -31.69 32.76 1.27
C MET A 886 -33.10 33.38 1.40
N GLU A 887 -33.25 34.70 1.20
CA GLU A 887 -34.57 35.37 1.23
C GLU A 887 -35.49 34.92 0.09
N HIS A 888 -34.91 34.47 -1.04
CA HIS A 888 -35.65 33.98 -2.19
C HIS A 888 -35.90 32.46 -2.15
N LEU A 889 -35.55 31.79 -1.04
CA LEU A 889 -35.84 30.36 -0.87
C LEU A 889 -37.34 30.19 -0.57
N PRO A 890 -38.09 29.40 -1.37
CA PRO A 890 -39.54 29.26 -1.20
C PRO A 890 -39.91 28.53 0.11
N GLN A 891 -41.00 28.96 0.76
CA GLN A 891 -41.61 28.25 1.90
C GLN A 891 -42.52 27.13 1.38
N ARG A 892 -42.48 25.95 1.99
CA ARG A 892 -43.29 24.80 1.55
C ARG A 892 -44.67 24.85 2.22
N ASN A 893 -45.72 25.22 1.50
CA ASN A 893 -47.09 25.19 2.03
C ASN A 893 -47.55 23.73 2.21
N LEU A 894 -47.74 23.31 3.47
CA LEU A 894 -48.14 21.94 3.84
C LEU A 894 -49.62 21.58 3.53
N TYR A 895 -50.39 22.47 2.88
CA TYR A 895 -51.85 22.37 2.74
C TYR A 895 -52.38 22.44 1.29
N GLN A 896 -51.56 22.30 0.25
CA GLN A 896 -52.05 22.19 -1.13
C GLN A 896 -51.98 20.74 -1.63
N ASP A 897 -53.11 20.27 -2.16
CA ASP A 897 -53.33 18.93 -2.68
C ASP A 897 -52.34 18.57 -3.81
N LYS A 898 -51.91 17.31 -3.80
CA LYS A 898 -50.84 16.70 -4.63
C LYS A 898 -51.12 16.61 -6.14
N ASP A 899 -52.12 17.31 -6.67
CA ASP A 899 -52.61 17.08 -8.04
C ASP A 899 -52.29 18.21 -9.04
N GLU A 900 -51.52 19.25 -8.68
CA GLU A 900 -51.04 20.31 -9.61
C GLU A 900 -49.49 20.49 -9.62
N ASP A 901 -48.73 19.41 -9.38
CA ASP A 901 -47.35 19.48 -8.86
C ASP A 901 -46.17 19.35 -9.88
N ASP A 902 -46.32 19.62 -11.18
CA ASP A 902 -45.19 19.46 -12.13
C ASP A 902 -44.54 20.77 -12.63
N VAL A 903 -45.15 21.95 -12.42
CA VAL A 903 -44.62 23.22 -12.99
C VAL A 903 -43.84 24.06 -11.97
N ASP A 904 -44.19 24.02 -10.67
CA ASP A 904 -43.52 24.79 -9.60
C ASP A 904 -42.22 24.16 -9.06
N VAL A 905 -41.90 22.92 -9.44
CA VAL A 905 -40.72 22.19 -8.94
C VAL A 905 -39.44 22.53 -9.72
N GLU A 906 -39.51 22.88 -11.01
CA GLU A 906 -38.32 23.15 -11.83
C GLU A 906 -37.68 24.53 -11.58
N GLU A 907 -38.47 25.59 -11.35
CA GLU A 907 -37.93 26.95 -11.09
C GLU A 907 -37.23 27.06 -9.73
N ASN A 908 -37.73 26.34 -8.73
CA ASN A 908 -37.17 26.30 -7.37
C ASN A 908 -35.87 25.46 -7.27
N GLN A 909 -35.57 24.60 -8.25
CA GLN A 909 -34.31 23.86 -8.29
C GLN A 909 -33.09 24.74 -8.54
N PHE A 910 -33.23 25.88 -9.23
CA PHE A 910 -32.09 26.70 -9.61
C PHE A 910 -31.42 27.37 -8.40
N ILE A 911 -32.22 27.91 -7.47
CA ILE A 911 -31.69 28.53 -6.24
C ILE A 911 -31.04 27.49 -5.33
N ILE A 912 -31.63 26.30 -5.22
CA ILE A 912 -31.06 25.16 -4.47
C ILE A 912 -29.71 24.75 -5.08
N LYS A 913 -29.61 24.66 -6.43
CA LYS A 913 -28.35 24.39 -7.14
C LYS A 913 -27.29 25.45 -6.85
N CYS A 914 -27.65 26.74 -6.79
CA CYS A 914 -26.73 27.83 -6.45
C CYS A 914 -26.25 27.78 -4.99
N LEU A 915 -27.14 27.50 -4.03
CA LEU A 915 -26.78 27.34 -2.61
C LEU A 915 -25.88 26.12 -2.38
N LEU A 916 -26.20 24.99 -3.03
CA LEU A 916 -25.36 23.79 -3.02
C LEU A 916 -23.98 24.05 -3.61
N LEU A 917 -23.91 24.78 -4.72
CA LEU A 917 -22.66 25.16 -5.34
C LEU A 917 -21.80 26.03 -4.42
N PHE A 918 -22.40 27.01 -3.74
CA PHE A 918 -21.70 27.80 -2.74
C PHE A 918 -21.14 26.94 -1.61
N LEU A 919 -21.97 26.09 -0.98
CA LEU A 919 -21.51 25.19 0.08
C LEU A 919 -20.41 24.23 -0.42
N ALA A 920 -20.52 23.73 -1.65
CA ALA A 920 -19.52 22.90 -2.28
C ALA A 920 -18.17 23.60 -2.42
N MET A 921 -18.17 24.87 -2.84
CA MET A 921 -16.95 25.65 -2.99
C MET A 921 -16.36 26.03 -1.63
N ALA A 922 -17.20 26.38 -0.65
CA ALA A 922 -16.76 26.63 0.72
C ALA A 922 -16.08 25.40 1.35
N ASN A 923 -16.67 24.22 1.14
CA ASN A 923 -16.10 22.93 1.53
C ASN A 923 -14.73 22.68 0.88
N MET A 924 -14.57 23.02 -0.40
CA MET A 924 -13.29 22.90 -1.10
C MET A 924 -12.23 23.85 -0.52
N THR A 925 -12.60 25.10 -0.17
CA THR A 925 -11.68 26.05 0.48
C THR A 925 -11.17 25.53 1.83
N ILE A 926 -12.05 24.92 2.64
CA ILE A 926 -11.67 24.26 3.90
C ILE A 926 -10.71 23.08 3.62
N ARG A 927 -11.07 22.22 2.65
CA ARG A 927 -10.26 21.05 2.29
C ARG A 927 -8.87 21.41 1.76
N LEU A 928 -8.74 22.54 1.07
CA LEU A 928 -7.46 23.08 0.59
C LEU A 928 -6.62 23.73 1.70
N ASN A 929 -7.11 23.71 2.95
CA ASN A 929 -6.46 24.31 4.11
C ASN A 929 -6.26 25.83 3.96
N LEU A 930 -7.16 26.50 3.21
CA LEU A 930 -7.17 27.95 3.01
C LEU A 930 -8.18 28.66 3.93
N ALA A 931 -8.87 27.90 4.78
CA ALA A 931 -9.84 28.40 5.74
C ALA A 931 -9.14 28.99 6.97
N ASP A 932 -9.63 30.13 7.44
CA ASP A 932 -9.37 30.61 8.80
C ASP A 932 -10.53 30.22 9.72
N VAL A 933 -10.31 30.44 11.02
CA VAL A 933 -11.25 30.15 12.10
C VAL A 933 -12.62 30.81 11.89
N ILE A 934 -12.63 32.06 11.39
CA ILE A 934 -13.86 32.85 11.20
C ILE A 934 -14.68 32.24 10.06
N PHE A 935 -14.03 31.96 8.93
CA PHE A 935 -14.65 31.34 7.77
C PHE A 935 -15.18 29.95 8.08
N ALA A 936 -14.39 29.11 8.74
CA ALA A 936 -14.81 27.75 9.10
C ALA A 936 -16.04 27.75 10.01
N LYS A 937 -16.10 28.67 10.98
CA LYS A 937 -17.28 28.88 11.84
C LYS A 937 -18.49 29.34 11.04
N ALA A 938 -18.29 30.30 10.13
CA ALA A 938 -19.37 30.86 9.32
C ALA A 938 -19.98 29.81 8.36
N VAL A 939 -19.14 28.99 7.71
CA VAL A 939 -19.59 27.88 6.84
C VAL A 939 -20.37 26.83 7.64
N ALA A 940 -19.90 26.49 8.84
CA ALA A 940 -20.60 25.52 9.67
C ALA A 940 -21.97 26.04 10.14
N PHE A 941 -22.06 27.32 10.54
CA PHE A 941 -23.35 27.94 10.85
C PHE A 941 -24.25 27.99 9.64
N PHE A 942 -23.73 28.37 8.48
CA PHE A 942 -24.50 28.36 7.24
C PHE A 942 -25.06 26.96 6.93
N ALA A 943 -24.24 25.91 7.07
CA ALA A 943 -24.68 24.53 6.92
C ALA A 943 -25.80 24.15 7.91
N ILE A 944 -25.72 24.60 9.16
CA ILE A 944 -26.80 24.40 10.15
C ILE A 944 -28.07 25.17 9.74
N THR A 945 -27.93 26.42 9.28
CA THR A 945 -29.05 27.27 8.88
C THR A 945 -29.80 26.69 7.68
N ILE A 946 -29.10 26.28 6.62
CA ILE A 946 -29.75 25.69 5.44
C ILE A 946 -30.41 24.34 5.77
N LEU A 947 -29.84 23.56 6.70
CA LEU A 947 -30.44 22.33 7.22
C LEU A 947 -31.67 22.59 8.11
N GLY A 948 -31.90 23.83 8.53
CA GLY A 948 -33.10 24.27 9.23
C GLY A 948 -34.27 24.65 8.31
N THR A 949 -34.06 24.69 6.99
CA THR A 949 -35.09 25.08 6.01
C THR A 949 -36.01 23.91 5.64
N ASP A 950 -37.12 24.20 4.96
CA ASP A 950 -38.07 23.20 4.44
C ASP A 950 -37.46 22.28 3.36
N TRP A 951 -36.28 22.63 2.84
CA TRP A 951 -35.57 21.93 1.76
C TRP A 951 -34.36 21.12 2.26
N LYS A 952 -34.25 20.91 3.57
CA LYS A 952 -33.12 20.27 4.27
C LYS A 952 -32.60 18.96 3.65
N GLU A 953 -33.46 18.16 3.03
CA GLU A 953 -33.09 16.92 2.35
C GLU A 953 -32.07 17.13 1.21
N HIS A 954 -32.16 18.24 0.46
CA HIS A 954 -31.28 18.51 -0.68
C HIS A 954 -29.85 18.91 -0.24
N PHE A 955 -29.71 19.45 0.97
CA PHE A 955 -28.44 19.94 1.51
C PHE A 955 -27.69 18.88 2.33
N LEU A 956 -28.32 17.75 2.65
CA LEU A 956 -27.79 16.77 3.59
C LEU A 956 -26.44 16.17 3.16
N GLU A 957 -26.30 15.72 1.90
CA GLU A 957 -25.05 15.13 1.39
C GLU A 957 -23.88 16.10 1.55
N LYS A 958 -24.10 17.38 1.20
CA LYS A 958 -23.03 18.38 1.22
C LYS A 958 -22.71 18.89 2.62
N SER A 959 -23.68 18.94 3.52
CA SER A 959 -23.45 19.26 4.92
C SER A 959 -22.69 18.14 5.67
N ILE A 960 -22.90 16.86 5.29
CA ILE A 960 -22.07 15.75 5.79
C ILE A 960 -20.62 15.94 5.36
N GLU A 961 -20.38 16.30 4.09
CA GLU A 961 -19.02 16.65 3.63
C GLU A 961 -18.43 17.84 4.41
N THR A 962 -19.24 18.87 4.70
CA THR A 962 -18.82 20.03 5.50
C THR A 962 -18.32 19.58 6.88
N ALA A 963 -19.08 18.74 7.58
CA ALA A 963 -18.67 18.22 8.89
C ALA A 963 -17.33 17.45 8.80
N VAL A 964 -17.15 16.63 7.76
CA VAL A 964 -15.91 15.87 7.56
C VAL A 964 -14.73 16.79 7.28
N PHE A 965 -14.87 17.75 6.36
CA PHE A 965 -13.76 18.64 6.00
C PHE A 965 -13.38 19.57 7.13
N LEU A 966 -14.35 20.07 7.91
CA LEU A 966 -14.06 20.81 9.14
C LEU A 966 -13.30 19.94 10.15
N ALA A 967 -13.72 18.68 10.33
CA ALA A 967 -13.06 17.74 11.23
C ALA A 967 -11.62 17.43 10.80
N GLU A 968 -11.37 17.25 9.49
CA GLU A 968 -10.03 17.00 8.93
C GLU A 968 -9.12 18.23 8.95
N HIS A 969 -9.65 19.41 8.61
CA HIS A 969 -8.92 20.67 8.67
C HIS A 969 -8.47 20.97 10.11
N ALA A 970 -9.29 20.63 11.09
CA ALA A 970 -8.93 20.79 12.49
C ALA A 970 -7.82 19.82 12.96
N GLN A 971 -7.39 18.83 12.14
CA GLN A 971 -6.30 17.90 12.44
C GLN A 971 -4.91 18.41 12.01
N THR A 972 -4.83 19.40 11.12
CA THR A 972 -3.57 19.78 10.44
C THR A 972 -2.75 20.78 11.23
N TYR A 973 -1.81 20.36 12.10
CA TYR A 973 -0.82 21.23 12.80
C TYR A 973 -1.35 22.57 13.37
N THR A 974 -2.63 22.64 13.71
CA THR A 974 -3.30 23.88 14.13
C THR A 974 -3.14 24.11 15.65
N PRO A 975 -3.14 25.37 16.13
CA PRO A 975 -3.09 25.70 17.55
C PRO A 975 -4.24 25.04 18.34
N ASN A 976 -4.01 24.70 19.62
CA ASN A 976 -5.02 24.11 20.50
C ASN A 976 -6.36 24.87 20.52
N ASP A 977 -6.33 26.20 20.33
CA ASP A 977 -7.50 27.08 20.34
C ASP A 977 -8.44 26.87 19.14
N GLU A 978 -7.90 26.50 17.97
CA GLU A 978 -8.72 26.24 16.78
C GLU A 978 -9.46 24.91 16.93
N TRP A 979 -8.76 23.86 17.36
CA TRP A 979 -9.39 22.58 17.72
C TRP A 979 -10.48 22.79 18.78
N ASN A 980 -10.28 23.67 19.76
CA ASN A 980 -11.31 24.01 20.75
C ASN A 980 -12.57 24.64 20.14
N LEU A 981 -12.45 25.48 19.11
CA LEU A 981 -13.61 26.00 18.40
C LEU A 981 -14.30 24.92 17.57
N PHE A 982 -13.53 24.08 16.86
CA PHE A 982 -14.09 22.97 16.08
C PHE A 982 -14.81 21.94 16.96
N LYS A 983 -14.32 21.70 18.19
CA LYS A 983 -15.00 20.88 19.20
C LYS A 983 -16.41 21.37 19.54
N ILE A 984 -16.69 22.67 19.41
CA ILE A 984 -18.02 23.23 19.73
C ILE A 984 -18.94 23.13 18.51
N VAL A 985 -18.39 23.45 17.34
CA VAL A 985 -19.14 23.57 16.10
C VAL A 985 -19.49 22.20 15.49
N LEU A 986 -18.55 21.25 15.53
CA LEU A 986 -18.71 19.94 14.90
C LEU A 986 -19.82 19.09 15.55
N PRO A 987 -19.95 18.98 16.89
CA PRO A 987 -21.05 18.27 17.51
C PRO A 987 -22.42 18.88 17.19
N SER A 988 -22.51 20.21 17.13
CA SER A 988 -23.75 20.92 16.79
C SER A 988 -24.21 20.62 15.36
N LEU A 989 -23.28 20.66 14.39
CA LEU A 989 -23.56 20.29 13.01
C LEU A 989 -23.89 18.80 12.86
N LEU A 990 -23.13 17.92 13.53
CA LEU A 990 -23.35 16.48 13.51
C LEU A 990 -24.71 16.09 14.10
N SER A 991 -25.09 16.69 15.22
CA SER A 991 -26.41 16.54 15.84
C SER A 991 -27.51 16.91 14.85
N LYS A 992 -27.43 18.10 14.23
CA LYS A 992 -28.42 18.54 13.23
C LYS A 992 -28.52 17.61 12.02
N ILE A 993 -27.39 17.10 11.52
CA ILE A 993 -27.34 16.12 10.42
C ILE A 993 -28.07 14.83 10.82
N LEU A 994 -27.79 14.32 12.01
CA LEU A 994 -28.38 13.09 12.52
C LEU A 994 -29.88 13.24 12.79
N ASP A 995 -30.31 14.37 13.35
CA ASP A 995 -31.72 14.71 13.52
C ASP A 995 -32.47 14.62 12.19
N ILE A 996 -31.93 15.21 11.12
CA ILE A 996 -32.53 15.17 9.79
C ILE A 996 -32.57 13.74 9.24
N ILE A 997 -31.51 12.95 9.48
CA ILE A 997 -31.49 11.54 9.10
C ILE A 997 -32.65 10.76 9.78
N THR A 998 -33.08 11.15 10.99
CA THR A 998 -34.24 10.52 11.64
C THR A 998 -35.58 10.89 10.99
N PHE A 999 -35.68 12.05 10.31
CA PHE A 999 -36.91 12.51 9.66
C PHE A 999 -37.02 12.04 8.21
N VAL A 1000 -35.90 11.89 7.50
CA VAL A 1000 -35.88 11.46 6.10
C VAL A 1000 -36.07 9.93 6.03
N LYS A 1001 -37.17 9.48 5.41
CA LYS A 1001 -37.43 8.05 5.19
C LYS A 1001 -36.50 7.47 4.12
N PHE A 1002 -35.32 7.02 4.52
CA PHE A 1002 -34.39 6.30 3.65
C PHE A 1002 -34.85 4.85 3.43
N THR A 1003 -35.31 4.55 2.21
CA THR A 1003 -35.53 3.17 1.75
C THR A 1003 -34.53 2.83 0.64
N SER A 1004 -34.34 1.54 0.35
CA SER A 1004 -33.49 1.09 -0.75
C SER A 1004 -33.88 1.64 -2.13
N GLN A 1005 -35.13 2.12 -2.28
CA GLN A 1005 -35.65 2.70 -3.53
C GLN A 1005 -35.47 4.23 -3.57
N ASN A 1006 -35.47 4.90 -2.42
CA ASN A 1006 -35.54 6.37 -2.32
C ASN A 1006 -34.17 7.02 -2.08
N ILE A 1007 -33.17 6.25 -1.64
CA ILE A 1007 -31.83 6.77 -1.31
C ILE A 1007 -31.16 7.46 -2.51
N ALA A 1008 -31.37 6.96 -3.73
CA ALA A 1008 -30.80 7.55 -4.94
C ALA A 1008 -31.42 8.91 -5.30
N ALA A 1009 -32.61 9.24 -4.79
CA ALA A 1009 -33.26 10.53 -5.00
C ALA A 1009 -32.63 11.66 -4.15
N TYR A 1010 -31.96 11.30 -3.05
CA TYR A 1010 -31.38 12.26 -2.10
C TYR A 1010 -29.85 12.27 -2.09
N MET A 1011 -29.20 11.26 -2.67
CA MET A 1011 -27.74 11.09 -2.59
C MET A 1011 -27.16 10.57 -3.90
N ASN A 1012 -26.11 11.25 -4.38
CA ASN A 1012 -25.40 10.85 -5.59
C ASN A 1012 -24.49 9.64 -5.35
N ASP A 1013 -23.80 9.59 -4.20
CA ASP A 1013 -22.95 8.47 -3.82
C ASP A 1013 -23.23 8.01 -2.38
N TYR A 1014 -24.19 7.09 -2.25
CA TYR A 1014 -24.56 6.50 -0.96
C TYR A 1014 -23.40 5.77 -0.27
N LYS A 1015 -22.47 5.18 -1.03
CA LYS A 1015 -21.32 4.47 -0.45
C LYS A 1015 -20.34 5.45 0.17
N GLN A 1016 -20.07 6.56 -0.51
CA GLN A 1016 -19.20 7.62 -0.01
C GLN A 1016 -19.84 8.35 1.18
N MET A 1017 -21.15 8.62 1.12
CA MET A 1017 -21.88 9.19 2.26
C MET A 1017 -21.73 8.33 3.53
N LYS A 1018 -21.90 7.00 3.43
CA LYS A 1018 -21.68 6.09 4.58
C LYS A 1018 -20.31 6.24 5.20
N LEU A 1019 -19.27 6.33 4.37
CA LEU A 1019 -17.89 6.49 4.84
C LEU A 1019 -17.71 7.85 5.52
N SER A 1020 -18.28 8.91 4.95
CA SER A 1020 -18.19 10.27 5.46
C SER A 1020 -18.92 10.46 6.79
N LEU A 1021 -20.14 9.92 6.92
CA LEU A 1021 -20.96 10.03 8.14
C LEU A 1021 -20.15 9.64 9.38
N PHE A 1022 -19.55 8.44 9.36
CA PHE A 1022 -18.81 7.93 10.52
C PHE A 1022 -17.40 8.51 10.70
N LYS A 1023 -16.86 9.18 9.68
CA LYS A 1023 -15.50 9.70 9.73
C LYS A 1023 -15.36 10.74 10.84
N CYS A 1024 -16.34 11.63 11.01
CA CYS A 1024 -16.36 12.60 12.11
C CYS A 1024 -16.26 11.94 13.49
N LEU A 1025 -17.03 10.88 13.74
CA LEU A 1025 -16.99 10.15 15.02
C LEU A 1025 -15.60 9.55 15.28
N THR A 1026 -14.98 8.95 14.25
CA THR A 1026 -13.62 8.39 14.39
C THR A 1026 -12.53 9.44 14.60
N ILE A 1027 -12.74 10.65 14.07
CA ILE A 1027 -11.84 11.78 14.28
C ILE A 1027 -11.96 12.30 15.71
N ILE A 1028 -13.19 12.47 16.21
CA ILE A 1028 -13.45 12.91 17.58
C ILE A 1028 -12.89 11.91 18.59
N GLU A 1029 -13.07 10.60 18.36
CA GLU A 1029 -12.50 9.52 19.20
C GLU A 1029 -10.98 9.60 19.30
N ARG A 1030 -10.29 9.75 18.17
CA ARG A 1030 -8.82 9.85 18.14
C ARG A 1030 -8.29 11.04 18.94
N TYR A 1031 -8.98 12.18 18.90
CA TYR A 1031 -8.50 13.43 19.50
C TYR A 1031 -8.95 13.65 20.95
N SER A 1032 -10.15 13.18 21.32
CA SER A 1032 -10.71 13.35 22.67
C SER A 1032 -10.53 12.11 23.56
N GLY A 1033 -10.14 10.97 22.98
CA GLY A 1033 -10.07 9.69 23.66
C GLY A 1033 -11.45 9.07 23.84
N SER A 1034 -11.48 7.77 24.13
CA SER A 1034 -12.71 6.99 24.34
C SER A 1034 -13.55 7.43 25.55
N ASP A 1035 -12.90 8.05 26.54
CA ASP A 1035 -13.57 8.57 27.75
C ASP A 1035 -13.87 10.07 27.67
N GLY A 1036 -13.53 10.73 26.57
CA GLY A 1036 -13.75 12.17 26.38
C GLY A 1036 -15.23 12.52 26.28
N VAL A 1037 -15.64 13.61 26.95
CA VAL A 1037 -17.03 14.12 26.94
C VAL A 1037 -17.55 14.32 25.51
N TYR A 1038 -16.75 14.93 24.63
CA TYR A 1038 -17.14 15.18 23.24
C TYR A 1038 -17.31 13.91 22.41
N PHE A 1039 -16.52 12.87 22.66
CA PHE A 1039 -16.74 11.57 22.02
C PHE A 1039 -18.05 10.96 22.50
N LYS A 1040 -18.31 10.99 23.81
CA LYS A 1040 -19.57 10.50 24.38
C LYS A 1040 -20.78 11.25 23.84
N ASP A 1041 -20.73 12.58 23.78
CA ASP A 1041 -21.81 13.41 23.21
C ASP A 1041 -22.07 13.05 21.75
N ALA A 1042 -21.01 13.00 20.93
CA ALA A 1042 -21.13 12.63 19.51
C ALA A 1042 -21.67 11.21 19.34
N TYR A 1043 -21.20 10.25 20.15
CA TYR A 1043 -21.66 8.87 20.14
C TYR A 1043 -23.13 8.76 20.54
N ASN A 1044 -23.56 9.52 21.55
CA ASN A 1044 -24.93 9.56 22.03
C ASN A 1044 -25.88 10.18 21.00
N PHE A 1045 -25.44 11.13 20.15
CA PHE A 1045 -26.27 11.58 19.02
C PHE A 1045 -26.59 10.44 18.04
N TYR A 1046 -25.63 9.57 17.74
CA TYR A 1046 -25.86 8.39 16.89
C TYR A 1046 -26.81 7.39 17.54
N MET A 1047 -26.64 7.14 18.83
CA MET A 1047 -27.49 6.20 19.58
C MET A 1047 -28.91 6.72 19.73
N SER A 1048 -29.08 7.99 20.10
CA SER A 1048 -30.37 8.68 20.15
C SER A 1048 -31.09 8.59 18.82
N SER A 1049 -30.38 8.86 17.71
CA SER A 1049 -30.96 8.79 16.37
C SER A 1049 -31.40 7.39 15.98
N CYS A 1050 -30.64 6.35 16.39
CA CYS A 1050 -31.06 4.97 16.17
C CYS A 1050 -32.33 4.62 16.95
N ILE A 1051 -32.42 5.04 18.21
CA ILE A 1051 -33.59 4.81 19.08
C ILE A 1051 -34.80 5.54 18.52
N GLU A 1052 -34.67 6.82 18.17
CA GLU A 1052 -35.73 7.65 17.59
C GLU A 1052 -36.30 7.05 16.30
N MET A 1053 -35.44 6.54 15.43
CA MET A 1053 -35.86 5.85 14.20
C MET A 1053 -36.63 4.55 14.47
N ILE A 1054 -36.26 3.79 15.51
CA ILE A 1054 -36.98 2.58 15.93
C ILE A 1054 -38.32 2.98 16.54
N VAL A 1055 -38.37 4.02 17.36
CA VAL A 1055 -39.58 4.56 17.98
C VAL A 1055 -40.57 5.02 16.92
N LYS A 1056 -40.13 5.79 15.92
CA LYS A 1056 -40.97 6.18 14.78
C LYS A 1056 -41.56 4.98 14.06
N LYS A 1057 -40.77 3.91 13.86
CA LYS A 1057 -41.27 2.66 13.26
C LYS A 1057 -42.34 1.98 14.13
N ILE A 1058 -42.15 1.91 15.44
CA ILE A 1058 -43.13 1.35 16.39
C ILE A 1058 -44.45 2.14 16.34
N LEU A 1059 -44.37 3.47 16.29
CA LEU A 1059 -45.53 4.36 16.20
C LEU A 1059 -46.24 4.22 14.84
N GLU A 1060 -45.49 4.12 13.73
CA GLU A 1060 -46.06 3.94 12.38
C GLU A 1060 -46.76 2.59 12.22
N GLU A 1061 -46.21 1.52 12.82
CA GLU A 1061 -46.78 0.16 12.75
C GLU A 1061 -47.84 -0.10 13.84
N ASN A 1062 -47.98 0.82 14.81
CA ASN A 1062 -48.78 0.67 16.04
C ASN A 1062 -48.59 -0.68 16.77
N MET A 1063 -47.42 -1.29 16.64
CA MET A 1063 -47.08 -2.59 17.24
C MET A 1063 -45.60 -2.66 17.59
N PHE A 1064 -45.29 -3.42 18.63
CA PHE A 1064 -43.92 -3.69 19.04
C PHE A 1064 -43.44 -5.05 18.52
N ILE A 1065 -42.49 -5.02 17.57
CA ILE A 1065 -41.94 -6.23 16.95
C ILE A 1065 -40.44 -6.37 17.29
N PRO A 1066 -40.02 -7.42 18.03
CA PRO A 1066 -38.62 -7.72 18.24
C PRO A 1066 -37.97 -8.30 16.97
N TYR A 1067 -36.87 -7.69 16.53
CA TYR A 1067 -36.09 -8.17 15.39
C TYR A 1067 -34.83 -8.92 15.83
N THR A 1068 -34.53 -10.04 15.18
CA THR A 1068 -33.32 -10.83 15.47
C THR A 1068 -32.16 -10.44 14.56
N LYS A 1069 -32.44 -9.75 13.46
CA LYS A 1069 -31.47 -9.31 12.46
C LYS A 1069 -31.45 -7.79 12.35
N LEU A 1070 -30.26 -7.21 12.19
CA LEU A 1070 -30.11 -5.76 12.02
C LEU A 1070 -30.75 -5.26 10.72
N GLU A 1071 -30.90 -6.11 9.70
CA GLU A 1071 -31.51 -5.78 8.42
C GLU A 1071 -33.03 -5.53 8.49
N GLU A 1072 -33.67 -5.94 9.59
CA GLU A 1072 -35.12 -5.78 9.80
C GLU A 1072 -35.46 -4.40 10.40
N HIS A 1073 -34.45 -3.70 10.93
CA HIS A 1073 -34.54 -2.31 11.38
C HIS A 1073 -34.48 -1.31 10.22
N PRO A 1074 -34.86 -0.04 10.42
CA PRO A 1074 -34.70 1.01 9.42
C PRO A 1074 -33.26 1.07 8.87
N VAL A 1075 -33.11 1.35 7.57
CA VAL A 1075 -31.85 1.20 6.83
C VAL A 1075 -30.67 1.95 7.46
N MET A 1076 -30.91 3.13 8.05
CA MET A 1076 -29.84 3.89 8.72
C MET A 1076 -29.46 3.33 10.09
N VAL A 1077 -30.38 2.70 10.83
CA VAL A 1077 -30.07 1.95 12.07
C VAL A 1077 -29.14 0.78 11.74
N THR A 1078 -29.48 -0.01 10.72
CA THR A 1078 -28.63 -1.09 10.22
C THR A 1078 -27.24 -0.57 9.83
N THR A 1079 -27.19 0.59 9.16
CA THR A 1079 -25.94 1.19 8.67
C THR A 1079 -25.04 1.64 9.83
N ILE A 1080 -25.59 2.33 10.83
CA ILE A 1080 -24.87 2.80 12.02
C ILE A 1080 -24.37 1.61 12.85
N MET A 1081 -25.26 0.66 13.18
CA MET A 1081 -24.92 -0.48 14.03
C MET A 1081 -23.91 -1.42 13.38
N LYS A 1082 -24.03 -1.71 12.07
CA LYS A 1082 -23.02 -2.51 11.36
C LYS A 1082 -21.65 -1.82 11.36
N PHE A 1083 -21.61 -0.49 11.25
CA PHE A 1083 -20.36 0.25 11.37
C PHE A 1083 -19.78 0.14 12.78
N PHE A 1084 -20.58 0.38 13.83
CA PHE A 1084 -20.12 0.30 15.23
C PHE A 1084 -19.59 -1.09 15.58
N ILE A 1085 -20.27 -2.16 15.14
CA ILE A 1085 -19.84 -3.55 15.38
C ILE A 1085 -18.56 -3.89 14.59
N LYS A 1086 -18.47 -3.48 13.32
CA LYS A 1086 -17.34 -3.83 12.45
C LYS A 1086 -16.07 -3.05 12.77
N LYS A 1087 -16.19 -1.85 13.34
CA LYS A 1087 -15.05 -0.94 13.57
C LYS A 1087 -14.02 -1.49 14.56
N GLY A 1088 -14.47 -2.21 15.60
CA GLY A 1088 -13.63 -2.70 16.69
C GLY A 1088 -13.17 -1.59 17.66
N GLY A 1089 -12.58 -2.00 18.79
CA GLY A 1089 -12.00 -1.08 19.77
C GLY A 1089 -13.03 -0.21 20.51
N PRO A 1090 -12.70 1.04 20.88
CA PRO A 1090 -13.57 1.89 21.72
C PRO A 1090 -14.97 2.12 21.17
N ILE A 1091 -15.13 2.22 19.85
CA ILE A 1091 -16.45 2.43 19.22
C ILE A 1091 -17.35 1.21 19.41
N THR A 1092 -16.80 -0.01 19.38
CA THR A 1092 -17.55 -1.25 19.61
C THR A 1092 -17.81 -1.47 21.10
N ASP A 1093 -16.81 -1.19 21.94
CA ASP A 1093 -16.90 -1.38 23.40
C ASP A 1093 -17.93 -0.44 24.06
N ASN A 1094 -18.23 0.72 23.44
CA ASN A 1094 -19.16 1.71 23.97
C ASN A 1094 -20.65 1.46 23.58
N ILE A 1095 -20.96 0.48 22.72
CA ILE A 1095 -22.33 0.23 22.24
C ILE A 1095 -23.29 -0.04 23.40
N LEU A 1096 -22.96 -1.02 24.25
CA LEU A 1096 -23.81 -1.41 25.37
C LEU A 1096 -23.76 -0.40 26.51
N ILE A 1097 -22.62 0.29 26.69
CA ILE A 1097 -22.47 1.34 27.71
C ILE A 1097 -23.45 2.48 27.41
N SER A 1098 -23.40 3.04 26.20
CA SER A 1098 -24.30 4.12 25.78
C SER A 1098 -25.76 3.66 25.72
N LEU A 1099 -26.04 2.43 25.26
CA LEU A 1099 -27.41 1.91 25.28
C LEU A 1099 -27.96 1.79 26.72
N ASN A 1100 -27.13 1.41 27.69
CA ASN A 1100 -27.52 1.35 29.10
C ASN A 1100 -27.79 2.75 29.69
N GLU A 1101 -27.01 3.75 29.28
CA GLU A 1101 -27.27 5.16 29.62
C GLU A 1101 -28.63 5.60 29.07
N HIS A 1102 -28.93 5.30 27.80
CA HIS A 1102 -30.23 5.61 27.18
C HIS A 1102 -31.42 4.89 27.82
N ILE A 1103 -31.26 3.64 28.26
CA ILE A 1103 -32.28 2.92 29.05
C ILE A 1103 -32.59 3.69 30.34
N THR A 1104 -31.56 4.23 31.00
CA THR A 1104 -31.71 5.02 32.24
C THR A 1104 -32.35 6.38 31.98
N LEU A 1105 -31.92 7.06 30.91
CA LEU A 1105 -32.44 8.37 30.50
C LEU A 1105 -33.95 8.29 30.19
N ASN A 1106 -34.36 7.24 29.48
CA ASN A 1106 -35.74 7.05 29.03
C ASN A 1106 -36.61 6.26 30.01
N LYS A 1107 -36.24 6.18 31.30
CA LYS A 1107 -36.98 5.40 32.32
C LYS A 1107 -38.43 5.86 32.56
N GLN A 1108 -38.79 7.06 32.10
CA GLN A 1108 -40.15 7.64 32.18
C GLN A 1108 -40.87 7.67 30.83
N GLU A 1109 -40.15 7.45 29.72
CA GLU A 1109 -40.70 7.47 28.35
C GLU A 1109 -40.87 6.04 27.83
N GLY A 1110 -42.05 5.46 28.04
CA GLY A 1110 -42.28 4.02 27.79
C GLY A 1110 -42.00 3.56 26.36
N ILE A 1111 -42.40 4.35 25.35
CA ILE A 1111 -42.18 3.99 23.94
C ILE A 1111 -40.69 4.09 23.56
N GLN A 1112 -39.97 5.09 24.09
CA GLN A 1112 -38.51 5.18 23.91
C GLN A 1112 -37.78 4.02 24.57
N LEU A 1113 -38.24 3.60 25.76
CA LEU A 1113 -37.71 2.44 26.45
C LEU A 1113 -37.92 1.14 25.66
N LEU A 1114 -39.07 0.98 25.00
CA LEU A 1114 -39.30 -0.11 24.03
C LEU A 1114 -38.35 -0.02 22.83
N GLY A 1115 -38.07 1.18 22.32
CA GLY A 1115 -37.05 1.40 21.29
C GLY A 1115 -35.66 0.90 21.70
N CYS A 1116 -35.21 1.26 22.92
CA CYS A 1116 -33.96 0.76 23.50
C CYS A 1116 -33.94 -0.78 23.62
N LEU A 1117 -35.03 -1.36 24.10
CA LEU A 1117 -35.18 -2.82 24.26
C LEU A 1117 -35.18 -3.56 22.92
N SER A 1118 -35.80 -3.00 21.88
CA SER A 1118 -35.77 -3.57 20.54
C SER A 1118 -34.34 -3.64 19.99
N LEU A 1119 -33.56 -2.56 20.15
CA LEU A 1119 -32.15 -2.54 19.75
C LEU A 1119 -31.30 -3.52 20.59
N LEU A 1120 -31.50 -3.55 21.91
CA LEU A 1120 -30.82 -4.49 22.83
C LEU A 1120 -31.10 -5.95 22.43
N TYR A 1121 -32.35 -6.27 22.11
CA TYR A 1121 -32.78 -7.58 21.65
C TYR A 1121 -32.06 -7.99 20.37
N THR A 1122 -32.03 -7.11 19.36
CA THR A 1122 -31.34 -7.40 18.10
C THR A 1122 -29.84 -7.60 18.31
N LEU A 1123 -29.18 -6.75 19.11
CA LEU A 1123 -27.75 -6.86 19.39
C LEU A 1123 -27.39 -8.16 20.13
N ALA A 1124 -28.24 -8.62 21.05
CA ALA A 1124 -28.07 -9.92 21.70
C ALA A 1124 -28.08 -11.07 20.67
N HIS A 1125 -28.99 -11.04 19.70
CA HIS A 1125 -29.10 -12.09 18.69
C HIS A 1125 -27.98 -12.04 17.64
N CYS A 1126 -27.62 -10.85 17.14
CA CYS A 1126 -26.68 -10.74 16.03
C CYS A 1126 -25.22 -10.48 16.43
N ALA A 1127 -24.96 -9.98 17.65
CA ALA A 1127 -23.64 -9.48 18.06
C ALA A 1127 -23.12 -10.03 19.42
N HIS A 1128 -23.78 -11.00 20.05
CA HIS A 1128 -23.34 -11.58 21.34
C HIS A 1128 -21.92 -12.17 21.36
N LYS A 1129 -21.37 -12.56 20.20
CA LYS A 1129 -19.99 -13.08 20.09
C LYS A 1129 -18.93 -11.97 20.08
N ILE A 1130 -19.35 -10.73 19.81
CA ILE A 1130 -18.47 -9.57 19.61
C ILE A 1130 -18.53 -8.67 20.84
N LEU A 1131 -19.73 -8.46 21.41
CA LEU A 1131 -19.95 -7.61 22.56
C LEU A 1131 -19.82 -8.37 23.87
N LYS A 1132 -19.42 -7.67 24.93
CA LYS A 1132 -19.12 -8.24 26.25
C LYS A 1132 -20.39 -8.72 26.95
N ARG A 1133 -20.36 -9.97 27.43
CA ARG A 1133 -21.51 -10.60 28.09
C ARG A 1133 -21.93 -9.87 29.36
N ASP A 1134 -20.96 -9.51 30.18
CA ASP A 1134 -21.10 -8.71 31.41
C ASP A 1134 -21.89 -7.42 31.18
N GLN A 1135 -21.60 -6.69 30.11
CA GLN A 1135 -22.33 -5.46 29.75
C GLN A 1135 -23.78 -5.73 29.32
N PHE A 1136 -24.06 -6.87 28.68
CA PHE A 1136 -25.44 -7.26 28.37
C PHE A 1136 -26.22 -7.58 29.65
N GLU A 1137 -25.60 -8.26 30.61
CA GLU A 1137 -26.22 -8.56 31.90
C GLU A 1137 -26.59 -7.25 32.63
N ASP A 1138 -25.68 -6.27 32.64
CA ASP A 1138 -25.93 -4.92 33.20
C ASP A 1138 -27.09 -4.20 32.50
N CYS A 1139 -27.12 -4.20 31.16
CA CYS A 1139 -28.22 -3.59 30.38
C CYS A 1139 -29.57 -4.24 30.69
N ILE A 1140 -29.62 -5.57 30.77
CA ILE A 1140 -30.84 -6.33 31.04
C ILE A 1140 -31.34 -6.04 32.46
N HIS A 1141 -30.45 -6.01 33.45
CA HIS A 1141 -30.81 -5.69 34.83
C HIS A 1141 -31.37 -4.27 34.96
N ASN A 1142 -30.72 -3.29 34.34
CA ASN A 1142 -31.18 -1.91 34.35
C ASN A 1142 -32.50 -1.73 33.60
N ALA A 1143 -32.65 -2.37 32.44
CA ALA A 1143 -33.89 -2.32 31.66
C ALA A 1143 -35.08 -2.92 32.44
N TYR A 1144 -34.88 -4.01 33.17
CA TYR A 1144 -35.90 -4.58 34.03
C TYR A 1144 -36.30 -3.64 35.17
N ALA A 1145 -35.33 -3.01 35.83
CA ALA A 1145 -35.61 -2.01 36.86
C ALA A 1145 -36.44 -0.83 36.32
N CYS A 1146 -36.15 -0.39 35.08
CA CYS A 1146 -36.90 0.68 34.43
C CYS A 1146 -38.31 0.25 33.99
N ILE A 1147 -38.46 -0.92 33.37
CA ILE A 1147 -39.77 -1.46 32.93
C ILE A 1147 -40.70 -1.70 34.11
N LYS A 1148 -40.19 -2.14 35.27
CA LYS A 1148 -40.99 -2.37 36.48
C LYS A 1148 -41.72 -1.12 36.98
N ASN A 1149 -41.27 0.08 36.63
CA ASN A 1149 -41.97 1.33 36.95
C ASN A 1149 -43.33 1.46 36.25
N PHE A 1150 -43.55 0.70 35.16
CA PHE A 1150 -44.79 0.68 34.38
C PHE A 1150 -45.74 -0.46 34.80
N ASN A 1151 -45.37 -1.26 35.81
CA ASN A 1151 -46.19 -2.35 36.38
C ASN A 1151 -47.39 -1.86 37.23
N ASN A 1152 -47.62 -0.54 37.31
CA ASN A 1152 -48.70 0.04 38.09
C ASN A 1152 -49.70 0.74 37.14
N PRO A 1153 -51.01 0.39 37.18
CA PRO A 1153 -52.00 0.87 36.22
C PRO A 1153 -52.28 2.38 36.28
N ASP A 1154 -51.83 3.08 37.34
CA ASP A 1154 -51.94 4.54 37.47
C ASP A 1154 -50.77 5.31 36.81
N LYS A 1155 -49.72 4.63 36.34
CA LYS A 1155 -48.56 5.23 35.63
C LYS A 1155 -48.44 4.84 34.16
N SER A 1156 -49.21 3.87 33.69
CA SER A 1156 -49.38 3.58 32.25
C SER A 1156 -50.15 4.68 31.52
N ASN A 1157 -50.77 5.62 32.26
CA ASN A 1157 -51.69 6.65 31.74
C ASN A 1157 -51.18 8.11 31.83
N LEU A 1158 -49.88 8.36 32.01
CA LEU A 1158 -49.35 9.73 31.98
C LEU A 1158 -49.00 10.19 30.57
N SER A 1159 -50.03 10.73 29.93
CA SER A 1159 -50.05 11.84 28.97
C SER A 1159 -48.98 11.92 27.87
N ILE A 1160 -49.38 11.51 26.67
CA ILE A 1160 -49.13 12.31 25.46
C ILE A 1160 -49.89 13.64 25.66
N GLN A 1161 -49.22 14.66 26.18
CA GLN A 1161 -49.64 16.05 26.03
C GLN A 1161 -48.45 16.80 25.46
N ASP A 1162 -48.30 16.70 24.13
CA ASP A 1162 -47.96 17.81 23.23
C ASP A 1162 -47.79 17.26 21.82
N SER A 1163 -48.90 17.09 21.10
CA SER A 1163 -48.98 17.34 19.65
C SER A 1163 -50.41 17.10 19.17
N ASN A 1164 -51.01 18.17 18.66
CA ASN A 1164 -52.30 18.17 17.98
C ASN A 1164 -52.25 17.27 16.73
N VAL A 1165 -52.79 16.06 16.77
CA VAL A 1165 -53.47 15.42 15.62
C VAL A 1165 -54.52 14.45 16.16
N PHE A 1166 -55.79 14.68 15.81
CA PHE A 1166 -56.92 13.78 16.08
C PHE A 1166 -56.68 12.40 15.45
N THR A 1167 -56.63 11.34 16.27
CA THR A 1167 -56.95 9.97 15.87
C THR A 1167 -57.64 9.24 17.04
N GLU A 1168 -58.69 8.47 16.72
CA GLU A 1168 -59.47 7.63 17.64
C GLU A 1168 -58.61 6.59 18.38
N PRO A 1169 -59.05 6.04 19.54
CA PRO A 1169 -58.20 5.25 20.43
C PRO A 1169 -57.92 3.85 19.84
N SER A 1170 -56.85 3.74 19.04
CA SER A 1170 -56.25 2.47 18.64
C SER A 1170 -55.53 1.82 19.82
N GLU A 1171 -55.62 0.49 19.94
CA GLU A 1171 -55.03 -0.36 20.98
C GLU A 1171 -53.70 0.21 21.51
N MET A 1172 -53.69 0.69 22.76
CA MET A 1172 -52.47 1.21 23.39
C MET A 1172 -51.46 0.07 23.55
N ILE A 1173 -50.23 0.29 23.08
CA ILE A 1173 -49.11 -0.64 23.28
C ILE A 1173 -48.84 -0.76 24.78
N ASP A 1174 -49.11 -1.93 25.37
CA ASP A 1174 -48.76 -2.20 26.77
C ASP A 1174 -47.23 -2.27 26.92
N ILE A 1175 -46.66 -1.22 27.52
CA ILE A 1175 -45.21 -1.07 27.72
C ILE A 1175 -44.66 -2.15 28.66
N TYR A 1176 -45.40 -2.50 29.71
CA TYR A 1176 -44.95 -3.45 30.72
C TYR A 1176 -44.98 -4.87 30.15
N GLU A 1177 -46.08 -5.27 29.50
CA GLU A 1177 -46.23 -6.61 28.92
C GLU A 1177 -45.17 -6.87 27.83
N ASN A 1178 -45.00 -5.92 26.90
CA ASN A 1178 -44.03 -6.05 25.82
C ASN A 1178 -42.59 -6.04 26.33
N GLY A 1179 -42.28 -5.16 27.29
CA GLY A 1179 -40.96 -5.06 27.90
C GLY A 1179 -40.57 -6.30 28.72
N ASP A 1180 -41.47 -6.76 29.60
CA ASP A 1180 -41.25 -7.96 30.43
C ASP A 1180 -41.08 -9.22 29.58
N LYS A 1181 -41.89 -9.37 28.53
CA LYS A 1181 -41.78 -10.48 27.57
C LYS A 1181 -40.42 -10.51 26.88
N ILE A 1182 -39.91 -9.37 26.39
CA ILE A 1182 -38.59 -9.30 25.75
C ILE A 1182 -37.47 -9.56 26.74
N ILE A 1183 -37.52 -8.97 27.93
CA ILE A 1183 -36.47 -9.14 28.95
C ILE A 1183 -36.35 -10.63 29.33
N LYS A 1184 -37.48 -11.32 29.54
CA LYS A 1184 -37.48 -12.77 29.80
C LYS A 1184 -36.84 -13.57 28.67
N GLN A 1185 -37.10 -13.20 27.41
CA GLN A 1185 -36.45 -13.82 26.25
C GLN A 1185 -34.94 -13.54 26.20
N LEU A 1186 -34.53 -12.31 26.50
CA LEU A 1186 -33.11 -11.91 26.56
C LEU A 1186 -32.34 -12.66 27.65
N CYS A 1187 -32.90 -12.78 28.86
CA CYS A 1187 -32.29 -13.56 29.95
C CYS A 1187 -32.06 -15.02 29.54
N LYS A 1188 -33.04 -15.62 28.86
CA LYS A 1188 -32.95 -16.99 28.34
C LYS A 1188 -31.88 -17.10 27.24
N HIS A 1189 -31.77 -16.10 26.35
CA HIS A 1189 -30.83 -16.14 25.23
C HIS A 1189 -29.37 -15.93 25.66
N ILE A 1190 -29.11 -14.98 26.56
CA ILE A 1190 -27.75 -14.66 27.05
C ILE A 1190 -27.28 -15.62 28.16
N GLY A 1191 -28.20 -16.41 28.72
CA GLY A 1191 -27.88 -17.34 29.80
C GLY A 1191 -27.59 -16.63 31.12
N CYS A 1192 -28.19 -15.46 31.32
CA CYS A 1192 -28.10 -14.72 32.57
C CYS A 1192 -29.02 -15.37 33.60
N ALA A 1193 -28.47 -15.81 34.75
CA ALA A 1193 -29.29 -16.37 35.80
C ALA A 1193 -30.22 -15.28 36.35
N PRO A 1194 -31.50 -15.59 36.65
CA PRO A 1194 -32.34 -14.68 37.40
C PRO A 1194 -31.80 -14.63 38.85
N LYS A 1195 -30.73 -13.87 39.10
CA LYS A 1195 -30.33 -13.52 40.47
C LYS A 1195 -31.43 -12.60 41.01
N LYS A 1196 -32.47 -13.20 41.60
CA LYS A 1196 -33.65 -12.54 42.21
C LYS A 1196 -34.01 -11.22 41.51
N PHE A 1197 -34.65 -11.33 40.35
CA PHE A 1197 -35.48 -10.26 39.76
C PHE A 1197 -36.60 -9.81 40.71
#